data_AF-A0A660TDV8-F1
#
_entry.id   AF-A0A660TDV8-F1
#
_cell.length_a   1.000
_cell.length_b   1.000
_cell.length_c   1.000
_cell.angle_alpha   90.00
_cell.angle_beta   90.00
_cell.angle_gamma   90.00
#
_symmetry.space_group_name_H-M   'P 1'
#
loop_
_entity.id
_entity.type
_entity.pdbx_description
1 polymer ?
#
loop_
_entity_poly.entity_id
_entity_poly.type
_entity_poly.pdbx_seq_one_letter_code
_entity_poly.pdbx_strand_id
1 'polypeptide(L)'
;MKKIASIKELALLKKSSEKQINTGKQEILICCGAGCIASGSLELKKSLEDEIASADLDLVVKETGCMGPCSQGPVIMVQPDGVVYESLSNKDASRIIKEHIIDGKIIEDFAFQNRATGEKQSKIENVDFFNLQKKIVLRNCGKINPLKIEEYFAYNGYNALAEILANMSNEAVIDEVKHSGLRGRGGAGFPTWMKWNFTKESENSQKYVLCNADEGDPGAFMDRSVLEGDPHSIIEGMAIAAYAIGADKGYVYVRAEYPLAISRLATALDQAREYGLLGKNILGSDFSFDLDIKMGSGAFVCGEETALIHSIEGKRGEPKPRPPFPAHSGLWGKPTLLNNVETYANIPAIFLNGARWYAAVGTEESKGTKVFALAGTIEKSGLVEVPIGTPLSEVIYDIGGGIKDGKNFKAAQMGGPSGGCIPKQHLNVPLDYDSLNELGAIMGSGGLIVMDESTCMVDVARFFLEFVQEESCGKCVPCRVGTKRMLEMIDRITNGEGQEGDIEKLIELGEEIKITSLCGLGQTAPNPVLSTIRHFRHEWEQHIREKHCEAGVCAGLVRAPCQSACPAAVDVPGFVSLVGEGRYAEALKLHRERNPFAAICARVCFHTCEDICRRASIDESVSIRAIKRHMVDQEITVQLPKVLENSKNEKKKIAIIGAGPAGLSCAYFLARLGYKPDVFESGPRPGGMMVQTIPAYRLPRETIAREIRMIENMGVNIITEQALGKDFTIESLKTDGYEAIFVAVGASESLKMGLPGEDAEGVVQAVPYLKQYNIRGSVKTGKQVIVIGGGNAAIDAARTSLRLGADKVTIIYRRSQDEMPAYLEEVEEAVNEGVELLCLTQPVEILKDTTNSVSGISCSTMQLGEFDSSGRRRPKAVTSETFTVNADQIILAIGTTLDAVKIFGKTEIELNSKSFINADPLTGQTSIESVFAGGDAEVGPSSVVQAIAGGERAAVGIDAMLSGADHSFWREEKELDTEFDPEADPSEHKREAVKAIPIEKRKHNFDEVEIAWCESVAQRQSKRCLRCDYGKTTAVKDKEVSHA
;
A
#
# COMPACT_ATOMS: atom_id res chain seq x y z
N MET A 1 -43.60 30.31 -8.29
CA MET A 1 -42.63 31.41 -8.11
C MET A 1 -42.57 32.27 -9.37
N LYS A 2 -42.11 33.53 -9.27
CA LYS A 2 -42.00 34.44 -10.43
C LYS A 2 -40.69 34.13 -11.16
N LYS A 3 -40.75 33.86 -12.48
CA LYS A 3 -39.54 33.67 -13.32
C LYS A 3 -38.62 34.89 -13.21
N ILE A 4 -37.31 34.65 -13.13
CA ILE A 4 -36.29 35.69 -13.13
C ILE A 4 -36.22 36.27 -14.54
N ALA A 5 -36.74 37.47 -14.72
CA ALA A 5 -36.83 38.13 -16.03
C ALA A 5 -35.68 39.10 -16.29
N SER A 6 -34.80 39.33 -15.30
CA SER A 6 -33.64 40.21 -15.47
C SER A 6 -32.50 39.89 -14.49
N ILE A 7 -31.29 40.31 -14.85
CA ILE A 7 -30.09 40.24 -14.00
C ILE A 7 -30.29 40.95 -12.65
N LYS A 8 -31.06 42.06 -12.63
CA LYS A 8 -31.37 42.79 -11.39
C LYS A 8 -32.23 41.95 -10.44
N GLU A 9 -33.17 41.16 -10.96
CA GLU A 9 -34.00 40.26 -10.15
C GLU A 9 -33.16 39.12 -9.56
N LEU A 10 -32.19 38.57 -10.31
CA LEU A 10 -31.23 37.57 -9.78
C LEU A 10 -30.41 38.14 -8.61
N ALA A 11 -29.88 39.36 -8.75
CA ALA A 11 -29.12 40.01 -7.69
C ALA A 11 -29.95 40.27 -6.41
N LEU A 12 -31.24 40.55 -6.56
CA LEU A 12 -32.17 40.68 -5.43
C LEU A 12 -32.44 39.33 -4.76
N LEU A 13 -32.65 38.27 -5.55
CA LEU A 13 -32.84 36.92 -5.04
C LEU A 13 -31.61 36.44 -4.26
N LYS A 14 -30.40 36.61 -4.80
CA LYS A 14 -29.16 36.33 -4.08
C LYS A 14 -29.14 36.99 -2.71
N LYS A 15 -29.37 38.32 -2.64
CA LYS A 15 -29.40 39.05 -1.35
C LYS A 15 -30.48 38.52 -0.40
N SER A 16 -31.61 38.05 -0.93
CA SER A 16 -32.66 37.45 -0.11
C SER A 16 -32.25 36.06 0.42
N SER A 17 -31.61 35.23 -0.41
CA SER A 17 -31.10 33.92 -0.03
C SER A 17 -29.96 34.02 0.97
N GLU A 18 -29.02 34.95 0.78
CA GLU A 18 -27.94 35.22 1.75
C GLU A 18 -28.50 35.56 3.14
N LYS A 19 -29.59 36.35 3.21
CA LYS A 19 -30.26 36.67 4.47
C LYS A 19 -31.00 35.47 5.07
N GLN A 20 -31.55 34.58 4.23
CA GLN A 20 -32.24 33.37 4.70
C GLN A 20 -31.28 32.33 5.26
N ILE A 21 -30.04 32.28 4.77
CA ILE A 21 -29.02 31.34 5.25
C ILE A 21 -28.25 31.92 6.44
N ASN A 22 -27.90 33.21 6.41
CA ASN A 22 -27.22 33.90 7.51
C ASN A 22 -28.19 34.34 8.61
N THR A 23 -28.95 33.40 9.18
CA THR A 23 -29.82 33.67 10.33
C THR A 23 -29.05 33.79 11.65
N GLY A 24 -27.77 33.41 11.67
CA GLY A 24 -26.94 33.38 12.88
C GLY A 24 -27.31 32.27 13.86
N LYS A 25 -28.23 31.38 13.47
CA LYS A 25 -28.62 30.20 14.25
C LYS A 25 -27.58 29.11 14.13
N GLN A 26 -27.45 28.33 15.19
CA GLN A 26 -26.65 27.11 15.17
C GLN A 26 -27.29 26.10 14.21
N GLU A 27 -26.49 25.36 13.46
CA GLU A 27 -26.97 24.34 12.52
C GLU A 27 -26.05 23.13 12.49
N ILE A 28 -26.64 21.95 12.24
CA ILE A 28 -25.91 20.71 12.03
C ILE A 28 -25.99 20.36 10.55
N LEU A 29 -24.85 20.36 9.88
CA LEU A 29 -24.70 19.92 8.50
C LEU A 29 -24.42 18.42 8.49
N ILE A 30 -25.26 17.63 7.84
CA ILE A 30 -25.09 16.19 7.74
C ILE A 30 -24.78 15.78 6.30
N CYS A 31 -23.70 15.00 6.14
CA CYS A 31 -23.31 14.48 4.84
C CYS A 31 -24.32 13.44 4.32
N CYS A 32 -24.98 13.77 3.21
CA CYS A 32 -25.93 12.91 2.52
C CYS A 32 -25.45 12.61 1.08
N GLY A 33 -24.14 12.43 0.90
CA GLY A 33 -23.60 11.75 -0.28
C GLY A 33 -23.80 10.24 -0.16
N ALA A 34 -23.80 9.51 -1.28
CA ALA A 34 -24.18 8.09 -1.26
C ALA A 34 -23.34 7.19 -0.33
N GLY A 35 -22.06 7.52 -0.07
CA GLY A 35 -21.23 6.79 0.91
C GLY A 35 -21.72 6.93 2.36
N CYS A 36 -22.06 8.15 2.79
CA CYS A 36 -22.61 8.36 4.14
C CYS A 36 -24.05 7.86 4.27
N ILE A 37 -24.85 7.92 3.19
CA ILE A 37 -26.19 7.31 3.17
C ILE A 37 -26.07 5.80 3.38
N ALA A 38 -25.15 5.14 2.66
CA ALA A 38 -24.90 3.71 2.85
C ALA A 38 -24.41 3.36 4.26
N SER A 39 -23.82 4.33 4.97
CA SER A 39 -23.34 4.18 6.36
C SER A 39 -24.38 4.58 7.41
N GLY A 40 -25.61 4.93 7.01
CA GLY A 40 -26.72 5.22 7.93
C GLY A 40 -26.94 6.71 8.27
N SER A 41 -26.53 7.63 7.39
CA SER A 41 -26.64 9.07 7.69
C SER A 41 -28.09 9.59 7.73
N LEU A 42 -29.04 8.94 7.04
CA LEU A 42 -30.46 9.32 7.08
C LEU A 42 -31.11 8.95 8.42
N GLU A 43 -30.73 7.81 8.98
CA GLU A 43 -31.16 7.36 10.31
C GLU A 43 -30.58 8.25 11.41
N LEU A 44 -29.31 8.64 11.27
CA LEU A 44 -28.67 9.61 12.15
C LEU A 44 -29.38 10.97 12.08
N LYS A 45 -29.69 11.46 10.87
CA LYS A 45 -30.43 12.72 10.68
C LYS A 45 -31.74 12.71 11.46
N LYS A 46 -32.54 11.66 11.29
CA LYS A 46 -33.82 11.51 11.99
C LYS A 46 -33.62 11.52 13.50
N SER A 47 -32.61 10.80 13.99
CA SER A 47 -32.31 10.73 15.43
C SER A 47 -31.89 12.09 15.99
N LEU A 48 -31.14 12.89 15.23
CA LEU A 48 -30.80 14.28 15.60
C LEU A 48 -32.07 15.15 15.63
N GLU A 49 -32.93 15.08 14.62
CA GLU A 49 -34.20 15.83 14.57
C GLU A 49 -35.11 15.46 15.76
N ASP A 50 -35.23 14.18 16.11
CA ASP A 50 -36.03 13.70 17.24
C ASP A 50 -35.48 14.20 18.60
N GLU A 51 -34.15 14.21 18.80
CA GLU A 51 -33.51 14.73 20.00
C GLU A 51 -33.63 16.26 20.11
N ILE A 52 -33.49 16.99 18.99
CA ILE A 52 -33.69 18.45 18.92
C ILE A 52 -35.13 18.80 19.31
N ALA A 53 -36.11 18.09 18.76
CA ALA A 53 -37.52 18.29 19.09
C ALA A 53 -37.83 17.97 20.55
N SER A 54 -37.19 16.93 21.10
CA SER A 54 -37.35 16.54 22.52
C SER A 54 -36.73 17.55 23.49
N ALA A 55 -35.67 18.23 23.07
CA ALA A 55 -34.97 19.25 23.85
C ALA A 55 -35.50 20.68 23.65
N ASP A 56 -36.51 20.87 22.79
CA ASP A 56 -37.09 22.17 22.42
C ASP A 56 -36.03 23.20 21.96
N LEU A 57 -35.07 22.73 21.16
CA LEU A 57 -33.96 23.55 20.66
C LEU A 57 -34.31 24.19 19.30
N ASP A 58 -34.00 25.47 19.13
CA ASP A 58 -34.09 26.20 17.86
C ASP A 58 -32.85 25.91 16.99
N LEU A 59 -32.70 24.64 16.58
CA LEU A 59 -31.58 24.10 15.80
C LEU A 59 -32.09 23.43 14.52
N VAL A 60 -31.38 23.58 13.40
CA VAL A 60 -31.74 22.95 12.12
C VAL A 60 -30.70 21.91 11.72
N VAL A 61 -31.17 20.74 11.27
CA VAL A 61 -30.33 19.73 10.60
C VAL A 61 -30.45 19.90 9.09
N LYS A 62 -29.35 20.22 8.42
CA LYS A 62 -29.29 20.47 6.98
C LYS A 62 -28.58 19.34 6.26
N GLU A 63 -29.25 18.76 5.27
CA GLU A 63 -28.65 17.80 4.37
C GLU A 63 -27.68 18.48 3.41
N THR A 64 -26.47 17.94 3.27
CA THR A 64 -25.48 18.42 2.31
C THR A 64 -25.04 17.33 1.34
N GLY A 65 -24.35 17.73 0.27
CA GLY A 65 -23.56 16.81 -0.57
C GLY A 65 -22.42 16.12 0.19
N CYS A 66 -21.63 15.31 -0.54
CA CYS A 66 -20.46 14.63 0.00
C CYS A 66 -19.44 15.61 0.62
N MET A 67 -18.99 15.34 1.85
CA MET A 67 -17.98 16.17 2.53
C MET A 67 -16.54 15.75 2.20
N GLY A 68 -16.32 14.51 1.75
CA GLY A 68 -15.01 14.00 1.33
C GLY A 68 -14.65 12.64 1.95
N PRO A 69 -14.51 12.50 3.29
CA PRO A 69 -13.97 11.29 3.91
C PRO A 69 -15.04 10.19 4.01
N CYS A 70 -15.31 9.52 2.90
CA CYS A 70 -16.41 8.56 2.75
C CYS A 70 -16.30 7.34 3.68
N SER A 71 -15.08 6.84 3.95
CA SER A 71 -14.83 5.72 4.88
C SER A 71 -15.18 6.04 6.33
N GLN A 72 -15.17 7.32 6.68
CA GLN A 72 -15.45 7.81 8.03
C GLN A 72 -16.91 8.29 8.16
N GLY A 73 -17.76 7.93 7.20
CA GLY A 73 -19.18 8.23 7.22
C GLY A 73 -19.93 7.43 8.29
N PRO A 74 -21.06 7.94 8.82
CA PRO A 74 -21.61 9.29 8.69
C PRO A 74 -20.74 10.40 9.31
N VAL A 75 -20.61 11.52 8.57
CA VAL A 75 -19.88 12.73 8.99
C VAL A 75 -20.86 13.89 9.15
N ILE A 76 -20.70 14.68 10.22
CA ILE A 76 -21.43 15.94 10.43
C ILE A 76 -20.48 17.10 10.72
N MET A 77 -20.97 18.32 10.48
CA MET A 77 -20.32 19.57 10.87
C MET A 77 -21.28 20.45 11.64
N VAL A 78 -20.89 20.93 12.81
CA VAL A 78 -21.66 21.85 13.63
C VAL A 78 -21.18 23.28 13.37
N GLN A 79 -22.10 24.15 12.95
CA GLN A 79 -21.86 25.57 12.70
C GLN A 79 -22.57 26.42 13.76
N PRO A 80 -22.00 27.55 14.21
CA PRO A 80 -20.81 28.22 13.66
C PRO A 80 -19.46 27.73 14.21
N ASP A 81 -19.45 26.74 15.11
CA ASP A 81 -18.22 26.29 15.81
C ASP A 81 -17.14 25.73 14.87
N GLY A 82 -17.55 25.25 13.68
CA GLY A 82 -16.66 24.63 12.70
C GLY A 82 -16.12 23.27 13.15
N VAL A 83 -16.83 22.61 14.08
CA VAL A 83 -16.44 21.31 14.62
C VAL A 83 -16.99 20.20 13.73
N VAL A 84 -16.13 19.25 13.38
CA VAL A 84 -16.45 18.10 12.54
C VAL A 84 -16.34 16.81 13.35
N TYR A 85 -17.30 15.91 13.12
CA TYR A 85 -17.34 14.60 13.76
C TYR A 85 -17.46 13.50 12.72
N GLU A 86 -16.76 12.39 12.96
CA GLU A 86 -16.67 11.25 12.06
C GLU A 86 -17.12 9.94 12.71
N SER A 87 -17.39 8.93 11.88
CA SER A 87 -17.75 7.55 12.29
C SER A 87 -18.95 7.47 13.25
N LEU A 88 -19.98 8.29 13.02
CA LEU A 88 -21.13 8.41 13.91
C LEU A 88 -22.21 7.35 13.69
N SER A 89 -22.76 6.79 14.75
CA SER A 89 -23.97 5.97 14.72
C SER A 89 -25.22 6.75 15.09
N ASN A 90 -26.40 6.21 14.79
CA ASN A 90 -27.68 6.81 15.20
C ASN A 90 -27.82 7.00 16.73
N LYS A 91 -27.10 6.21 17.54
CA LYS A 91 -27.12 6.32 19.02
C LYS A 91 -26.34 7.55 19.51
N ASP A 92 -25.40 8.05 18.72
CA ASP A 92 -24.52 9.15 19.09
C ASP A 92 -25.21 10.52 18.99
N ALA A 93 -26.37 10.60 18.32
CA ALA A 93 -27.19 11.81 18.22
C ALA A 93 -27.46 12.44 19.60
N SER A 94 -27.82 11.62 20.59
CA SER A 94 -28.10 12.08 21.95
C SER A 94 -26.88 12.72 22.63
N ARG A 95 -25.67 12.20 22.38
CA ARG A 95 -24.42 12.76 22.91
C ARG A 95 -24.09 14.08 22.24
N ILE A 96 -24.24 14.18 20.92
CA ILE A 96 -24.02 15.42 20.18
C ILE A 96 -24.92 16.54 20.70
N ILE A 97 -26.22 16.27 20.86
CA ILE A 97 -27.16 17.28 21.36
C ILE A 97 -26.87 17.65 22.82
N LYS A 98 -26.63 16.68 23.70
CA LYS A 98 -26.41 16.97 25.13
C LYS A 98 -25.03 17.57 25.41
N GLU A 99 -23.96 16.92 24.97
CA GLU A 99 -22.59 17.31 25.31
C GLU A 99 -22.13 18.51 24.49
N HIS A 100 -22.33 18.53 23.17
CA HIS A 100 -21.85 19.64 22.34
C HIS A 100 -22.86 20.79 22.27
N ILE A 101 -24.10 20.53 21.85
CA ILE A 101 -25.07 21.62 21.61
C ILE A 101 -25.51 22.28 22.93
N ILE A 102 -25.85 21.50 23.96
CA ILE A 102 -26.34 22.03 25.25
C ILE A 102 -25.18 22.44 26.17
N ASP A 103 -24.20 21.54 26.39
CA ASP A 103 -23.12 21.78 27.36
C ASP A 103 -21.89 22.51 26.77
N GLY A 104 -21.82 22.68 25.44
CA GLY A 104 -20.70 23.36 24.77
C GLY A 104 -19.38 22.57 24.75
N LYS A 105 -19.43 21.27 25.08
CA LYS A 105 -18.26 20.40 25.21
C LYS A 105 -18.02 19.62 23.92
N ILE A 106 -16.83 19.80 23.33
CA ILE A 106 -16.40 19.03 22.17
C ILE A 106 -16.16 17.57 22.58
N ILE A 107 -16.74 16.64 21.82
CA ILE A 107 -16.58 15.20 22.03
C ILE A 107 -15.32 14.71 21.30
N GLU A 108 -14.21 14.59 22.02
CA GLU A 108 -12.91 14.18 21.45
C GLU A 108 -12.91 12.75 20.87
N ASP A 109 -13.82 11.88 21.33
CA ASP A 109 -13.98 10.51 20.82
C ASP A 109 -14.36 10.49 19.33
N PHE A 110 -15.10 11.50 18.88
CA PHE A 110 -15.59 11.63 17.50
C PHE A 110 -14.75 12.60 16.66
N ALA A 111 -13.73 13.21 17.26
CA ALA A 111 -12.82 14.11 16.56
C ALA A 111 -11.84 13.32 15.68
N PHE A 112 -11.47 13.90 14.54
CA PHE A 112 -10.44 13.36 13.69
C PHE A 112 -9.12 13.24 14.45
N GLN A 113 -8.25 12.33 14.03
CA GLN A 113 -6.93 12.18 14.62
C GLN A 113 -5.83 12.37 13.58
N ASN A 114 -4.79 13.13 13.95
CA ASN A 114 -3.53 13.16 13.22
C ASN A 114 -2.72 11.91 13.57
N ARG A 115 -2.32 11.15 12.56
CA ARG A 115 -1.60 9.88 12.77
C ARG A 115 -0.16 10.08 13.24
N ALA A 116 0.52 11.11 12.73
CA ALA A 116 1.93 11.35 13.04
C ALA A 116 2.14 11.85 14.48
N THR A 117 1.19 12.62 15.02
CA THR A 117 1.30 13.21 16.37
C THR A 117 0.35 12.57 17.39
N GLY A 118 -0.67 11.85 16.94
CA GLY A 118 -1.75 11.33 17.78
C GLY A 118 -2.76 12.39 18.23
N GLU A 119 -2.60 13.65 17.80
CA GLU A 119 -3.40 14.78 18.25
C GLU A 119 -4.84 14.71 17.72
N LYS A 120 -5.82 15.04 18.58
CA LYS A 120 -7.23 15.14 18.20
C LYS A 120 -7.51 16.49 17.53
N GLN A 121 -8.07 16.43 16.33
CA GLN A 121 -8.40 17.56 15.47
C GLN A 121 -9.92 17.65 15.33
N SER A 122 -10.55 18.54 16.09
CA SER A 122 -12.02 18.71 16.07
C SER A 122 -12.48 19.84 15.16
N LYS A 123 -11.67 20.89 14.99
CA LYS A 123 -12.01 22.02 14.11
C LYS A 123 -11.59 21.75 12.67
N ILE A 124 -12.49 21.99 11.73
CA ILE A 124 -12.27 21.72 10.30
C ILE A 124 -11.00 22.37 9.72
N GLU A 125 -10.62 23.56 10.20
CA GLU A 125 -9.41 24.28 9.80
C GLU A 125 -8.10 23.59 10.23
N ASN A 126 -8.17 22.77 11.28
CA ASN A 126 -7.02 22.03 11.82
C ASN A 126 -6.99 20.58 11.36
N VAL A 127 -8.05 20.07 10.75
CA VAL A 127 -8.10 18.68 10.28
C VAL A 127 -7.36 18.57 8.95
N ASP A 128 -6.28 17.77 8.94
CA ASP A 128 -5.38 17.63 7.78
C ASP A 128 -6.11 17.24 6.50
N PHE A 129 -7.13 16.38 6.63
CA PHE A 129 -7.94 15.95 5.50
C PHE A 129 -8.60 17.13 4.78
N PHE A 130 -9.03 18.18 5.50
CA PHE A 130 -9.74 19.32 4.92
C PHE A 130 -8.82 20.49 4.59
N ASN A 131 -7.83 20.80 5.44
CA ASN A 131 -7.02 22.02 5.33
C ASN A 131 -5.93 21.95 4.24
N LEU A 132 -5.48 20.74 3.86
CA LEU A 132 -4.50 20.53 2.79
C LEU A 132 -5.14 20.50 1.39
N GLN A 133 -6.47 20.61 1.31
CA GLN A 133 -7.20 20.63 0.03
C GLN A 133 -7.42 22.04 -0.50
N LYS A 134 -7.46 22.18 -1.83
CA LYS A 134 -7.89 23.40 -2.51
C LYS A 134 -9.14 23.13 -3.33
N LYS A 135 -10.31 23.37 -2.72
CA LYS A 135 -11.61 23.07 -3.34
C LYS A 135 -12.06 24.17 -4.32
N ILE A 136 -12.01 23.90 -5.62
CA ILE A 136 -12.59 24.71 -6.70
C ILE A 136 -13.85 24.03 -7.24
N VAL A 137 -13.74 22.78 -7.64
CA VAL A 137 -14.84 21.95 -8.14
C VAL A 137 -15.80 21.61 -7.01
N LEU A 138 -15.29 21.16 -5.87
CA LEU A 138 -16.07 20.72 -4.71
C LEU A 138 -16.40 21.86 -3.73
N ARG A 139 -16.26 23.13 -4.14
CA ARG A 139 -16.34 24.33 -3.28
C ARG A 139 -17.64 24.45 -2.46
N ASN A 140 -18.75 23.94 -3.02
CA ASN A 140 -20.09 23.97 -2.44
C ASN A 140 -20.49 22.64 -1.80
N CYS A 141 -19.85 21.53 -2.18
CA CYS A 141 -20.11 20.22 -1.60
C CYS A 141 -19.82 20.21 -0.10
N GLY A 142 -20.77 19.74 0.70
CA GLY A 142 -20.69 19.78 2.17
C GLY A 142 -21.11 21.10 2.82
N LYS A 143 -21.53 22.11 2.03
CA LYS A 143 -21.98 23.41 2.55
C LYS A 143 -23.44 23.72 2.22
N ILE A 144 -23.84 23.42 0.98
CA ILE A 144 -25.20 23.68 0.49
C ILE A 144 -26.07 22.42 0.55
N ASN A 145 -27.38 22.64 0.64
CA ASN A 145 -28.38 21.63 0.33
C ASN A 145 -28.56 21.52 -1.20
N PRO A 146 -28.21 20.37 -1.82
CA PRO A 146 -28.28 20.20 -3.28
C PRO A 146 -29.72 20.20 -3.83
N LEU A 147 -30.74 20.13 -2.99
CA LEU A 147 -32.16 20.15 -3.38
C LEU A 147 -32.78 21.55 -3.35
N LYS A 148 -32.01 22.59 -2.97
CA LYS A 148 -32.49 23.97 -2.85
C LYS A 148 -31.63 24.94 -3.65
N ILE A 149 -32.11 25.35 -4.82
CA ILE A 149 -31.44 26.34 -5.69
C ILE A 149 -31.16 27.67 -4.98
N GLU A 150 -31.98 28.05 -3.99
CA GLU A 150 -31.78 29.28 -3.23
C GLU A 150 -30.44 29.31 -2.50
N GLU A 151 -29.97 28.15 -2.01
CA GLU A 151 -28.65 28.05 -1.40
C GLU A 151 -27.55 28.26 -2.44
N TYR A 152 -27.70 27.70 -3.64
CA TYR A 152 -26.76 27.97 -4.74
C TYR A 152 -26.67 29.47 -5.06
N PHE A 153 -27.80 30.20 -5.10
CA PHE A 153 -27.79 31.66 -5.29
C PHE A 153 -27.01 32.41 -4.20
N ALA A 154 -27.16 32.00 -2.94
CA ALA A 154 -26.44 32.63 -1.83
C ALA A 154 -24.92 32.46 -1.96
N TYR A 155 -24.47 31.37 -2.58
CA TYR A 155 -23.06 31.11 -2.90
C TYR A 155 -22.67 31.55 -4.33
N ASN A 156 -23.28 32.63 -4.85
CA ASN A 156 -23.00 33.24 -6.17
C ASN A 156 -23.46 32.43 -7.39
N GLY A 157 -24.33 31.46 -7.23
CA GLY A 157 -24.86 30.67 -8.33
C GLY A 157 -25.54 31.51 -9.41
N TYR A 158 -25.27 31.19 -10.68
CA TYR A 158 -25.75 31.89 -11.87
C TYR A 158 -25.23 33.32 -12.07
N ASN A 159 -24.40 33.85 -11.16
CA ASN A 159 -23.82 35.18 -11.34
C ASN A 159 -22.81 35.23 -12.49
N ALA A 160 -22.04 34.16 -12.72
CA ALA A 160 -21.11 34.11 -13.85
C ALA A 160 -21.89 34.16 -15.18
N LEU A 161 -22.95 33.36 -15.29
CA LEU A 161 -23.83 33.41 -16.46
C LEU A 161 -24.44 34.80 -16.66
N ALA A 162 -24.90 35.45 -15.59
CA ALA A 162 -25.46 36.79 -15.66
C ALA A 162 -24.45 37.84 -16.14
N GLU A 163 -23.21 37.80 -15.64
CA GLU A 163 -22.14 38.71 -16.06
C GLU A 163 -21.76 38.51 -17.53
N ILE A 164 -21.65 37.26 -17.97
CA ILE A 164 -21.35 36.91 -19.36
C ILE A 164 -22.43 37.46 -20.30
N LEU A 165 -23.71 37.19 -20.00
CA LEU A 165 -24.82 37.64 -20.85
C LEU A 165 -24.97 39.17 -20.89
N ALA A 166 -24.50 39.89 -19.86
CA ALA A 166 -24.52 41.35 -19.85
C ALA A 166 -23.37 41.98 -20.62
N ASN A 167 -22.15 41.42 -20.50
CA ASN A 167 -20.94 42.18 -20.76
C ASN A 167 -19.91 41.48 -21.66
N MET A 168 -20.11 40.21 -22.02
CA MET A 168 -19.13 39.43 -22.79
C MET A 168 -19.70 38.96 -24.12
N SER A 169 -18.88 39.00 -25.18
CA SER A 169 -19.22 38.31 -26.43
C SER A 169 -18.83 36.84 -26.35
N ASN A 170 -19.37 36.03 -27.27
CA ASN A 170 -19.04 34.61 -27.41
C ASN A 170 -17.52 34.36 -27.54
N GLU A 171 -16.80 35.22 -28.26
CA GLU A 171 -15.34 35.16 -28.41
C GLU A 171 -14.62 35.44 -27.09
N ALA A 172 -15.05 36.48 -26.37
CA ALA A 172 -14.44 36.85 -25.09
C ALA A 172 -14.58 35.72 -24.05
N VAL A 173 -15.69 34.98 -24.08
CA VAL A 173 -15.90 33.79 -23.22
C VAL A 173 -14.88 32.69 -23.55
N ILE A 174 -14.65 32.40 -24.83
CA ILE A 174 -13.65 31.38 -25.25
C ILE A 174 -12.23 31.83 -24.90
N ASP A 175 -11.92 33.12 -25.08
CA ASP A 175 -10.62 33.69 -24.72
C ASP A 175 -10.36 33.64 -23.21
N GLU A 176 -11.37 33.87 -22.38
CA GLU A 176 -11.23 33.72 -20.93
C GLU A 176 -10.93 32.26 -20.54
N VAL A 177 -11.64 31.29 -21.14
CA VAL A 177 -11.33 29.86 -20.95
C VAL A 177 -9.93 29.51 -21.45
N LYS A 178 -9.47 30.13 -22.55
CA LYS A 178 -8.11 29.97 -23.06
C LYS A 178 -7.07 30.48 -22.07
N HIS A 179 -7.25 31.69 -21.52
CA HIS A 179 -6.34 32.26 -20.53
C HIS A 179 -6.32 31.48 -19.22
N SER A 180 -7.40 30.77 -18.87
CA SER A 180 -7.44 29.91 -17.68
C SER A 180 -6.51 28.69 -17.81
N GLY A 181 -6.23 28.25 -19.03
CA GLY A 181 -5.47 27.02 -19.27
C GLY A 181 -6.24 25.74 -18.92
N LEU A 182 -7.57 25.79 -18.78
CA LEU A 182 -8.39 24.62 -18.45
C LEU A 182 -8.26 23.50 -19.50
N ARG A 183 -7.78 22.34 -19.04
CA ARG A 183 -7.72 21.09 -19.80
C ARG A 183 -8.91 20.19 -19.42
N GLY A 184 -9.41 19.42 -20.38
CA GLY A 184 -10.53 18.51 -20.17
C GLY A 184 -10.22 17.46 -19.09
N ARG A 185 -11.15 17.30 -18.15
CA ARG A 185 -10.94 16.52 -16.92
C ARG A 185 -11.30 15.04 -17.00
N GLY A 186 -11.95 14.58 -18.07
CA GLY A 186 -12.28 13.18 -18.30
C GLY A 186 -11.12 12.31 -18.82
N GLY A 187 -9.87 12.59 -18.45
CA GLY A 187 -8.71 11.76 -18.82
C GLY A 187 -7.70 12.40 -19.77
N ALA A 188 -8.07 12.63 -21.03
CA ALA A 188 -7.10 12.98 -22.09
C ALA A 188 -6.43 14.37 -21.96
N GLY A 189 -6.93 15.25 -21.09
CA GLY A 189 -6.31 16.57 -20.87
C GLY A 189 -6.31 17.48 -22.11
N PHE A 190 -7.27 17.34 -23.04
CA PHE A 190 -7.31 18.21 -24.22
C PHE A 190 -7.73 19.65 -23.85
N PRO A 191 -7.09 20.72 -24.38
CA PRO A 191 -7.44 22.09 -24.05
C PRO A 191 -8.91 22.45 -24.38
N THR A 192 -9.65 22.88 -23.35
CA THR A 192 -11.11 23.03 -23.42
C THR A 192 -11.52 24.12 -24.42
N TRP A 193 -10.82 25.26 -24.41
CA TRP A 193 -11.07 26.38 -25.31
C TRP A 193 -10.97 26.00 -26.79
N MET A 194 -10.05 25.09 -27.16
CA MET A 194 -9.90 24.63 -28.55
C MET A 194 -11.13 23.85 -28.99
N LYS A 195 -11.66 22.95 -28.15
CA LYS A 195 -12.92 22.25 -28.47
C LYS A 195 -14.05 23.23 -28.68
N TRP A 196 -14.17 24.23 -27.81
CA TRP A 196 -15.22 25.24 -27.91
C TRP A 196 -15.08 26.06 -29.20
N ASN A 197 -13.86 26.45 -29.55
CA ASN A 197 -13.58 27.20 -30.76
C ASN A 197 -13.93 26.39 -32.03
N PHE A 198 -13.50 25.13 -32.12
CA PHE A 198 -13.80 24.28 -33.28
C PHE A 198 -15.31 24.04 -33.46
N THR A 199 -16.06 23.87 -32.37
CA THR A 199 -17.52 23.74 -32.45
C THR A 199 -18.20 25.06 -32.81
N LYS A 200 -17.67 26.20 -32.33
CA LYS A 200 -18.15 27.54 -32.69
C LYS A 200 -17.94 27.84 -34.19
N GLU A 201 -16.77 27.54 -34.72
CA GLU A 201 -16.41 27.79 -36.13
C GLU A 201 -17.17 26.91 -37.13
N SER A 202 -17.69 25.76 -36.69
CA SER A 202 -18.42 24.85 -37.57
C SER A 202 -19.75 25.46 -38.04
N GLU A 203 -19.93 25.57 -39.36
CA GLU A 203 -21.12 26.15 -39.99
C GLU A 203 -22.35 25.24 -39.84
N ASN A 204 -23.21 25.55 -38.86
CA ASN A 204 -24.54 24.96 -38.73
C ASN A 204 -25.44 25.86 -37.91
N SER A 205 -26.73 25.91 -38.25
CA SER A 205 -27.73 26.63 -37.44
C SER A 205 -28.05 25.92 -36.13
N GLN A 206 -27.89 24.60 -36.06
CA GLN A 206 -28.12 23.79 -34.86
C GLN A 206 -26.80 23.24 -34.33
N LYS A 207 -26.57 23.41 -33.02
CA LYS A 207 -25.43 22.85 -32.30
C LYS A 207 -25.88 22.24 -30.98
N TYR A 208 -25.09 21.35 -30.42
CA TYR A 208 -25.41 20.67 -29.16
C TYR A 208 -24.29 20.76 -28.14
N VAL A 209 -24.65 20.79 -26.86
CA VAL A 209 -23.72 20.66 -25.73
C VAL A 209 -24.02 19.37 -24.96
N LEU A 210 -23.02 18.53 -24.77
CA LEU A 210 -23.13 17.25 -24.06
C LEU A 210 -22.24 17.26 -22.82
N CYS A 211 -22.81 16.79 -21.71
CA CYS A 211 -22.06 16.47 -20.52
C CYS A 211 -21.93 14.96 -20.38
N ASN A 212 -20.68 14.48 -20.37
CA ASN A 212 -20.36 13.10 -20.10
C ASN A 212 -20.24 12.88 -18.59
N ALA A 213 -21.25 12.23 -18.02
CA ALA A 213 -21.31 11.75 -16.65
C ALA A 213 -21.35 10.21 -16.58
N ASP A 214 -20.76 9.53 -17.57
CA ASP A 214 -20.57 8.08 -17.59
C ASP A 214 -19.25 7.72 -16.89
N GLU A 215 -19.20 8.00 -15.58
CA GLU A 215 -18.04 7.71 -14.72
C GLU A 215 -17.97 6.20 -14.44
N GLY A 216 -17.51 5.45 -15.43
CA GLY A 216 -17.45 3.98 -15.42
C GLY A 216 -16.25 3.40 -14.67
N ASP A 217 -15.22 4.19 -14.40
CA ASP A 217 -13.96 3.70 -13.83
C ASP A 217 -14.14 3.13 -12.41
N PRO A 218 -13.68 1.90 -12.12
CA PRO A 218 -13.68 1.38 -10.76
C PRO A 218 -12.91 2.30 -9.83
N GLY A 219 -13.51 2.62 -8.68
CA GLY A 219 -12.93 3.53 -7.68
C GLY A 219 -13.09 5.03 -7.97
N ALA A 220 -13.69 5.43 -9.10
CA ALA A 220 -14.02 6.83 -9.38
C ALA A 220 -15.46 7.18 -8.96
N PHE A 221 -15.65 8.31 -8.27
CA PHE A 221 -16.96 8.80 -7.81
C PHE A 221 -16.98 10.33 -7.62
N MET A 222 -16.11 11.04 -8.32
CA MET A 222 -15.95 12.49 -8.24
C MET A 222 -17.01 13.21 -9.04
N ASP A 223 -17.30 12.76 -10.26
CA ASP A 223 -18.38 13.31 -11.09
C ASP A 223 -19.73 13.05 -10.39
N ARG A 224 -19.91 11.84 -9.84
CA ARG A 224 -21.07 11.50 -9.01
C ARG A 224 -21.27 12.52 -7.90
N SER A 225 -20.21 12.87 -7.19
CA SER A 225 -20.28 13.72 -6.01
C SER A 225 -20.62 15.18 -6.35
N VAL A 226 -20.20 15.66 -7.52
CA VAL A 226 -20.63 16.97 -8.02
C VAL A 226 -22.11 16.93 -8.42
N LEU A 227 -22.56 15.91 -9.13
CA LEU A 227 -23.98 15.79 -9.53
C LEU A 227 -24.92 15.61 -8.32
N GLU A 228 -24.45 14.90 -7.28
CA GLU A 228 -25.20 14.72 -6.04
C GLU A 228 -25.13 15.95 -5.11
N GLY A 229 -24.05 16.71 -5.13
CA GLY A 229 -23.76 17.76 -4.13
C GLY A 229 -23.89 19.20 -4.63
N ASP A 230 -23.66 19.45 -5.92
CA ASP A 230 -23.73 20.76 -6.56
C ASP A 230 -24.17 20.66 -8.05
N PRO A 231 -25.37 20.11 -8.33
CA PRO A 231 -25.84 19.91 -9.71
C PRO A 231 -26.01 21.22 -10.49
N HIS A 232 -26.33 22.33 -9.81
CA HIS A 232 -26.50 23.63 -10.45
C HIS A 232 -25.20 24.20 -11.04
N SER A 233 -24.03 23.89 -10.44
CA SER A 233 -22.75 24.29 -11.04
C SER A 233 -22.50 23.66 -12.41
N ILE A 234 -23.03 22.45 -12.66
CA ILE A 234 -22.95 21.81 -13.97
C ILE A 234 -23.92 22.47 -14.95
N ILE A 235 -25.16 22.71 -14.52
CA ILE A 235 -26.18 23.37 -15.34
C ILE A 235 -25.70 24.75 -15.79
N GLU A 236 -25.14 25.55 -14.88
CA GLU A 236 -24.58 26.86 -15.18
C GLU A 236 -23.38 26.77 -16.14
N GLY A 237 -22.44 25.86 -15.88
CA GLY A 237 -21.28 25.65 -16.76
C GLY A 237 -21.66 25.25 -18.18
N MET A 238 -22.68 24.38 -18.33
CA MET A 238 -23.22 24.00 -19.63
C MET A 238 -23.94 25.15 -20.34
N ALA A 239 -24.69 25.98 -19.61
CA ALA A 239 -25.34 27.15 -20.17
C ALA A 239 -24.32 28.18 -20.71
N ILE A 240 -23.22 28.40 -19.98
CA ILE A 240 -22.11 29.25 -20.41
C ILE A 240 -21.46 28.69 -21.68
N ALA A 241 -21.19 27.39 -21.72
CA ALA A 241 -20.61 26.73 -22.90
C ALA A 241 -21.54 26.82 -24.12
N ALA A 242 -22.84 26.63 -23.91
CA ALA A 242 -23.86 26.74 -24.95
C ALA A 242 -23.95 28.15 -25.51
N TYR A 243 -23.89 29.17 -24.65
CA TYR A 243 -23.80 30.56 -25.08
C TYR A 243 -22.56 30.79 -25.95
N ALA A 244 -21.38 30.36 -25.49
CA ALA A 244 -20.13 30.54 -26.21
C ALA A 244 -20.15 29.97 -27.63
N ILE A 245 -20.68 28.76 -27.83
CA ILE A 245 -20.67 28.08 -29.13
C ILE A 245 -21.90 28.39 -30.00
N GLY A 246 -22.95 28.97 -29.41
CA GLY A 246 -24.24 29.22 -30.06
C GLY A 246 -25.12 27.96 -30.15
N ALA A 247 -25.23 27.19 -29.07
CA ALA A 247 -26.14 26.05 -28.96
C ALA A 247 -27.38 26.40 -28.12
N ASP A 248 -28.53 25.82 -28.47
CA ASP A 248 -29.82 26.03 -27.78
C ASP A 248 -30.34 24.77 -27.07
N LYS A 249 -29.69 23.62 -27.27
CA LYS A 249 -30.05 22.34 -26.65
C LYS A 249 -28.82 21.57 -26.18
N GLY A 250 -28.94 20.93 -25.02
CA GLY A 250 -27.92 20.01 -24.53
C GLY A 250 -28.49 18.78 -23.83
N TYR A 251 -27.59 17.83 -23.56
CA TYR A 251 -27.91 16.60 -22.85
C TYR A 251 -26.86 16.28 -21.79
N VAL A 252 -27.30 15.84 -20.62
CA VAL A 252 -26.43 15.23 -19.61
C VAL A 252 -26.60 13.72 -19.69
N TYR A 253 -25.55 13.02 -20.12
CA TYR A 253 -25.55 11.57 -20.21
C TYR A 253 -25.06 11.00 -18.88
N VAL A 254 -25.96 10.43 -18.08
CA VAL A 254 -25.68 9.91 -16.73
C VAL A 254 -25.84 8.40 -16.74
N ARG A 255 -24.88 7.68 -16.17
CA ARG A 255 -24.96 6.22 -16.03
C ARG A 255 -26.14 5.79 -15.15
N ALA A 256 -26.73 4.64 -15.46
CA ALA A 256 -27.93 4.16 -14.76
C ALA A 256 -27.67 3.79 -13.29
N GLU A 257 -26.42 3.48 -12.96
CA GLU A 257 -25.97 3.07 -11.63
C GLU A 257 -25.93 4.23 -10.62
N TYR A 258 -26.20 5.47 -11.06
CA TYR A 258 -26.25 6.67 -10.20
C TYR A 258 -27.69 7.21 -10.02
N PRO A 259 -28.60 6.46 -9.37
CA PRO A 259 -29.99 6.88 -9.22
C PRO A 259 -30.15 8.17 -8.40
N LEU A 260 -29.32 8.38 -7.38
CA LEU A 260 -29.35 9.60 -6.57
C LEU A 260 -28.93 10.83 -7.38
N ALA A 261 -27.86 10.72 -8.17
CA ALA A 261 -27.41 11.79 -9.05
C ALA A 261 -28.49 12.15 -10.09
N ILE A 262 -29.13 11.15 -10.70
CA ILE A 262 -30.24 11.37 -11.65
C ILE A 262 -31.40 12.11 -10.97
N SER A 263 -31.81 11.68 -9.78
CA SER A 263 -32.92 12.30 -9.03
C SER A 263 -32.62 13.75 -8.64
N ARG A 264 -31.41 14.03 -8.12
CA ARG A 264 -31.01 15.38 -7.71
C ARG A 264 -30.82 16.30 -8.91
N LEU A 265 -30.20 15.81 -9.99
CA LEU A 265 -30.05 16.58 -11.22
C LEU A 265 -31.41 16.90 -11.86
N ALA A 266 -32.35 15.95 -11.89
CA ALA A 266 -33.70 16.20 -12.40
C ALA A 266 -34.39 17.33 -11.62
N THR A 267 -34.30 17.28 -10.29
CA THR A 267 -34.82 18.33 -9.41
C THR A 267 -34.19 19.69 -9.72
N ALA A 268 -32.86 19.73 -9.89
CA ALA A 268 -32.13 20.95 -10.22
C ALA A 268 -32.51 21.52 -11.61
N LEU A 269 -32.73 20.66 -12.61
CA LEU A 269 -33.19 21.08 -13.94
C LEU A 269 -34.60 21.69 -13.87
N ASP A 270 -35.50 21.08 -13.12
CA ASP A 270 -36.86 21.58 -12.93
C ASP A 270 -36.84 22.94 -12.21
N GLN A 271 -36.07 23.07 -11.13
CA GLN A 271 -35.87 24.35 -10.44
C GLN A 271 -35.30 25.42 -11.37
N ALA A 272 -34.27 25.10 -12.16
CA ALA A 272 -33.69 26.05 -13.11
C ALA A 272 -34.71 26.52 -14.16
N ARG A 273 -35.59 25.63 -14.65
CA ARG A 273 -36.68 25.98 -15.58
C ARG A 273 -37.76 26.84 -14.91
N GLU A 274 -38.14 26.53 -13.68
CA GLU A 274 -39.12 27.29 -12.90
C GLU A 274 -38.66 28.72 -12.63
N TYR A 275 -37.37 28.89 -12.32
CA TYR A 275 -36.76 30.21 -12.14
C TYR A 275 -36.40 30.92 -13.46
N GLY A 276 -36.54 30.27 -14.62
CA GLY A 276 -36.25 30.88 -15.93
C GLY A 276 -34.76 30.97 -16.28
N LEU A 277 -33.94 30.14 -15.65
CA LEU A 277 -32.50 29.98 -15.89
C LEU A 277 -32.19 28.91 -16.95
N LEU A 278 -33.21 28.12 -17.33
CA LEU A 278 -33.25 27.29 -18.52
C LEU A 278 -34.55 27.56 -19.31
N GLY A 279 -34.51 27.34 -20.61
CA GLY A 279 -35.60 27.59 -21.55
C GLY A 279 -35.34 28.82 -22.42
N LYS A 280 -36.38 29.63 -22.64
CA LYS A 280 -36.33 30.78 -23.55
C LYS A 280 -35.98 32.07 -22.84
N ASN A 281 -35.20 32.92 -23.51
CA ASN A 281 -34.85 34.28 -23.10
C ASN A 281 -34.29 34.34 -21.66
N ILE A 282 -33.24 33.56 -21.41
CA ILE A 282 -32.63 33.39 -20.08
C ILE A 282 -32.19 34.77 -19.57
N LEU A 283 -32.57 35.10 -18.33
CA LEU A 283 -32.32 36.40 -17.69
C LEU A 283 -32.79 37.63 -18.49
N GLY A 284 -33.76 37.45 -19.39
CA GLY A 284 -34.27 38.52 -20.26
C GLY A 284 -33.36 38.86 -21.44
N SER A 285 -32.37 38.03 -21.74
CA SER A 285 -31.50 38.14 -22.92
C SER A 285 -32.13 37.46 -24.15
N ASP A 286 -31.47 37.60 -25.31
CA ASP A 286 -31.85 36.87 -26.54
C ASP A 286 -31.38 35.40 -26.54
N PHE A 287 -30.62 34.98 -25.52
CA PHE A 287 -30.09 33.63 -25.40
C PHE A 287 -31.14 32.66 -24.83
N SER A 288 -31.24 31.48 -25.44
CA SER A 288 -32.14 30.41 -25.04
C SER A 288 -31.38 29.10 -25.01
N PHE A 289 -31.54 28.31 -23.95
CA PHE A 289 -30.87 27.03 -23.78
C PHE A 289 -31.66 26.10 -22.86
N ASP A 290 -31.77 24.84 -23.24
CA ASP A 290 -32.45 23.82 -22.43
C ASP A 290 -31.67 22.49 -22.39
N LEU A 291 -31.85 21.74 -21.31
CA LEU A 291 -31.07 20.53 -20.99
C LEU A 291 -31.97 19.35 -20.66
N ASP A 292 -31.68 18.18 -21.21
CA ASP A 292 -32.35 16.93 -20.82
C ASP A 292 -31.37 15.88 -20.30
N ILE A 293 -31.84 15.00 -19.42
CA ILE A 293 -31.07 13.86 -18.94
C ILE A 293 -31.24 12.69 -19.92
N LYS A 294 -30.14 12.06 -20.29
CA LYS A 294 -30.10 10.76 -20.97
C LYS A 294 -29.48 9.74 -20.03
N MET A 295 -30.25 8.72 -19.69
CA MET A 295 -29.75 7.62 -18.87
C MET A 295 -28.99 6.63 -19.74
N GLY A 296 -27.80 6.24 -19.31
CA GLY A 296 -27.03 5.17 -19.93
C GLY A 296 -27.64 3.79 -19.66
N SER A 297 -27.03 2.76 -20.24
CA SER A 297 -27.49 1.36 -20.13
C SER A 297 -26.42 0.42 -19.56
N GLY A 298 -25.51 0.94 -18.73
CA GLY A 298 -24.49 0.16 -18.02
C GLY A 298 -23.36 -0.38 -18.91
N ALA A 299 -22.87 0.42 -19.87
CA ALA A 299 -21.76 0.02 -20.75
C ALA A 299 -20.60 1.02 -20.62
N PHE A 300 -19.47 0.60 -20.05
CA PHE A 300 -18.31 1.46 -19.76
C PHE A 300 -17.78 2.17 -21.00
N VAL A 301 -17.79 1.49 -22.15
CA VAL A 301 -17.34 2.07 -23.42
C VAL A 301 -18.14 3.32 -23.85
N CYS A 302 -19.35 3.52 -23.31
CA CYS A 302 -20.14 4.73 -23.57
C CYS A 302 -19.55 5.99 -22.92
N GLY A 303 -18.51 5.87 -22.08
CA GLY A 303 -17.69 7.01 -21.67
C GLY A 303 -16.84 7.57 -22.81
N GLU A 304 -16.62 6.82 -23.89
CA GLU A 304 -15.93 7.31 -25.10
C GLU A 304 -16.83 8.28 -25.88
N GLU A 305 -16.25 9.39 -26.33
CA GLU A 305 -16.97 10.55 -26.91
C GLU A 305 -17.95 10.19 -28.03
N THR A 306 -17.57 9.31 -28.97
CA THR A 306 -18.42 8.92 -30.11
C THR A 306 -19.39 7.79 -29.75
N ALA A 307 -19.00 6.87 -28.86
CA ALA A 307 -19.89 5.84 -28.31
C ALA A 307 -21.04 6.45 -27.51
N LEU A 308 -20.75 7.48 -26.69
CA LEU A 308 -21.73 8.25 -25.93
C LEU A 308 -22.78 8.86 -26.86
N ILE A 309 -22.32 9.53 -27.93
CA ILE A 309 -23.20 10.15 -28.92
C ILE A 309 -24.11 9.10 -29.55
N HIS A 310 -23.57 7.94 -29.95
CA HIS A 310 -24.39 6.85 -30.48
C HIS A 310 -25.43 6.34 -29.50
N SER A 311 -25.09 6.23 -28.22
CA SER A 311 -26.02 5.83 -27.17
C SER A 311 -27.18 6.83 -27.06
N ILE A 312 -26.89 8.14 -27.08
CA ILE A 312 -27.92 9.20 -27.13
C ILE A 312 -28.81 9.08 -28.38
N GLU A 313 -28.23 8.71 -29.52
CA GLU A 313 -28.96 8.46 -30.77
C GLU A 313 -29.83 7.19 -30.76
N GLY A 314 -29.80 6.39 -29.68
CA GLY A 314 -30.50 5.12 -29.57
C GLY A 314 -29.83 3.97 -30.33
N LYS A 315 -28.53 4.10 -30.63
CA LYS A 315 -27.70 3.07 -31.28
C LYS A 315 -26.83 2.36 -30.24
N ARG A 316 -26.20 1.25 -30.65
CA ARG A 316 -25.16 0.60 -29.84
C ARG A 316 -23.96 1.55 -29.65
N GLY A 317 -23.43 1.61 -28.43
CA GLY A 317 -22.30 2.45 -28.04
C GLY A 317 -20.96 1.99 -28.62
N GLU A 318 -20.81 2.04 -29.94
CA GLU A 318 -19.58 1.65 -30.64
C GLU A 318 -18.81 2.89 -31.10
N PRO A 319 -17.52 3.04 -30.75
CA PRO A 319 -16.69 4.14 -31.20
C PRO A 319 -16.55 4.24 -32.73
N LYS A 320 -16.35 5.45 -33.25
CA LYS A 320 -16.06 5.74 -34.66
C LYS A 320 -14.64 6.24 -34.88
N PRO A 321 -13.99 5.85 -36.00
CA PRO A 321 -12.74 6.48 -36.42
C PRO A 321 -12.94 7.99 -36.59
N ARG A 322 -11.91 8.76 -36.21
CA ARG A 322 -11.83 10.21 -36.43
C ARG A 322 -10.76 10.46 -37.50
N PRO A 323 -10.98 11.35 -38.49
CA PRO A 323 -12.14 12.22 -38.70
C PRO A 323 -13.40 11.53 -39.26
N PRO A 324 -14.60 12.17 -39.15
CA PRO A 324 -14.85 13.51 -38.60
C PRO A 324 -14.87 13.55 -37.07
N PHE A 325 -14.42 14.67 -36.50
CA PHE A 325 -14.51 14.92 -35.05
C PHE A 325 -15.91 15.41 -34.65
N PRO A 326 -16.38 15.11 -33.42
CA PRO A 326 -17.69 15.54 -32.92
C PRO A 326 -17.94 17.05 -32.99
N ALA A 327 -16.88 17.84 -32.82
CA ALA A 327 -16.94 19.30 -32.95
C ALA A 327 -17.44 19.76 -34.34
N HIS A 328 -17.21 18.97 -35.39
CA HIS A 328 -17.69 19.23 -36.75
C HIS A 328 -18.98 18.46 -37.07
N SER A 329 -19.02 17.17 -36.72
CA SER A 329 -20.17 16.30 -36.95
C SER A 329 -20.28 15.25 -35.85
N GLY A 330 -21.11 15.54 -34.84
CA GLY A 330 -21.38 14.69 -33.68
C GLY A 330 -22.83 14.23 -33.67
N LEU A 331 -23.58 14.64 -32.64
CA LEU A 331 -24.96 14.23 -32.40
C LEU A 331 -25.87 14.58 -33.58
N TRP A 332 -26.49 13.56 -34.18
CA TRP A 332 -27.31 13.65 -35.38
C TRP A 332 -26.61 14.37 -36.55
N GLY A 333 -25.29 14.22 -36.62
CA GLY A 333 -24.44 14.82 -37.65
C GLY A 333 -24.20 16.33 -37.47
N LYS A 334 -24.60 16.93 -36.35
CA LYS A 334 -24.45 18.37 -36.05
C LYS A 334 -23.20 18.66 -35.22
N PRO A 335 -22.61 19.87 -35.31
CA PRO A 335 -21.52 20.28 -34.42
C PRO A 335 -21.90 20.09 -32.96
N THR A 336 -21.10 19.32 -32.24
CA THR A 336 -21.41 18.90 -30.88
C THR A 336 -20.20 19.10 -29.99
N LEU A 337 -20.39 19.88 -28.92
CA LEU A 337 -19.39 20.07 -27.88
C LEU A 337 -19.63 19.04 -26.77
N LEU A 338 -18.63 18.20 -26.47
CA LEU A 338 -18.69 17.26 -25.36
C LEU A 338 -17.58 17.54 -24.35
N ASN A 339 -17.97 17.78 -23.09
CA ASN A 339 -17.06 17.86 -21.95
C ASN A 339 -17.54 17.01 -20.77
N ASN A 340 -16.62 16.72 -19.85
CA ASN A 340 -16.87 15.95 -18.62
C ASN A 340 -17.48 16.84 -17.52
N VAL A 341 -18.15 16.24 -16.53
CA VAL A 341 -18.78 16.91 -15.38
C VAL A 341 -17.80 17.85 -14.67
N GLU A 342 -16.63 17.36 -14.23
CA GLU A 342 -15.63 18.19 -13.55
C GLU A 342 -15.16 19.37 -14.42
N THR A 343 -15.14 19.21 -15.75
CA THR A 343 -14.78 20.31 -16.67
C THR A 343 -15.81 21.43 -16.61
N TYR A 344 -17.11 21.11 -16.62
CA TYR A 344 -18.17 22.12 -16.50
C TYR A 344 -18.22 22.76 -15.11
N ALA A 345 -17.96 22.01 -14.04
CA ALA A 345 -17.95 22.52 -12.68
C ALA A 345 -16.88 23.61 -12.43
N ASN A 346 -15.79 23.58 -13.20
CA ASN A 346 -14.75 24.61 -13.15
C ASN A 346 -15.18 25.94 -13.82
N ILE A 347 -16.06 25.88 -14.82
CA ILE A 347 -16.40 27.05 -15.64
C ILE A 347 -16.95 28.21 -14.81
N PRO A 348 -18.00 28.06 -13.97
CA PRO A 348 -18.52 29.19 -13.19
C PRO A 348 -17.45 29.81 -12.28
N ALA A 349 -16.60 28.99 -11.64
CA ALA A 349 -15.55 29.48 -10.75
C ALA A 349 -14.47 30.30 -11.48
N ILE A 350 -14.12 29.91 -12.71
CA ILE A 350 -13.18 30.66 -13.56
C ILE A 350 -13.74 32.06 -13.86
N PHE A 351 -15.01 32.17 -14.23
CA PHE A 351 -15.62 33.47 -14.56
C PHE A 351 -15.85 34.35 -13.34
N LEU A 352 -16.19 33.78 -12.18
CA LEU A 352 -16.38 34.56 -10.94
C LEU A 352 -15.08 35.18 -10.41
N ASN A 353 -13.94 34.51 -10.59
CA ASN A 353 -12.65 34.93 -10.01
C ASN A 353 -11.62 35.40 -11.06
N GLY A 354 -11.89 35.18 -12.34
CA GLY A 354 -11.03 35.44 -13.48
C GLY A 354 -10.06 34.29 -13.82
N ALA A 355 -9.70 34.21 -15.10
CA ALA A 355 -8.79 33.21 -15.65
C ALA A 355 -7.41 33.20 -14.99
N ARG A 356 -6.87 34.38 -14.66
CA ARG A 356 -5.57 34.52 -13.99
C ARG A 356 -5.55 33.90 -12.60
N TRP A 357 -6.67 33.96 -11.86
CA TRP A 357 -6.79 33.32 -10.55
C TRP A 357 -6.71 31.79 -10.68
N TYR A 358 -7.39 31.23 -11.69
CA TYR A 358 -7.36 29.80 -11.94
C TYR A 358 -5.98 29.32 -12.44
N ALA A 359 -5.37 30.07 -13.36
CA ALA A 359 -4.05 29.77 -13.92
C ALA A 359 -2.89 29.94 -12.92
N ALA A 360 -3.11 30.62 -11.79
CA ALA A 360 -2.15 30.72 -10.70
C ALA A 360 -2.06 29.43 -9.84
N VAL A 361 -2.93 28.45 -10.09
CA VAL A 361 -2.97 27.16 -9.41
C VAL A 361 -2.53 26.06 -10.37
N GLY A 362 -1.82 25.05 -9.87
CA GLY A 362 -1.30 23.94 -10.67
C GLY A 362 0.12 24.18 -11.17
N THR A 363 0.55 23.43 -12.19
CA THR A 363 1.89 23.52 -12.78
C THR A 363 1.95 24.58 -13.89
N GLU A 364 3.11 24.76 -14.53
CA GLU A 364 3.24 25.67 -15.67
C GLU A 364 2.36 25.23 -16.86
N GLU A 365 2.38 23.93 -17.19
CA GLU A 365 1.66 23.34 -18.32
C GLU A 365 0.23 22.87 -17.97
N SER A 366 -0.05 22.59 -16.70
CA SER A 366 -1.34 22.03 -16.27
C SER A 366 -1.95 22.82 -15.12
N LYS A 367 -2.90 23.69 -15.49
CA LYS A 367 -3.54 24.66 -14.58
C LYS A 367 -4.72 24.09 -13.80
N GLY A 368 -4.96 24.71 -12.64
CA GLY A 368 -6.08 24.46 -11.76
C GLY A 368 -5.88 23.29 -10.79
N THR A 369 -7.00 22.76 -10.33
CA THR A 369 -7.07 21.61 -9.42
C THR A 369 -7.55 20.37 -10.14
N LYS A 370 -7.38 19.22 -9.49
CA LYS A 370 -7.94 17.94 -9.88
C LYS A 370 -8.55 17.27 -8.63
N VAL A 371 -9.74 16.71 -8.79
CA VAL A 371 -10.34 15.85 -7.77
C VAL A 371 -9.81 14.43 -7.94
N PHE A 372 -9.36 13.83 -6.85
CA PHE A 372 -8.99 12.41 -6.78
C PHE A 372 -9.97 11.65 -5.89
N ALA A 373 -10.39 10.48 -6.36
CA ALA A 373 -11.16 9.53 -5.59
C ALA A 373 -10.19 8.49 -5.00
N LEU A 374 -9.89 8.62 -3.71
CA LEU A 374 -9.00 7.73 -2.97
C LEU A 374 -9.75 6.46 -2.57
N ALA A 375 -9.24 5.30 -3.00
CA ALA A 375 -9.77 3.98 -2.70
C ALA A 375 -8.64 2.97 -2.44
N GLY A 376 -9.00 1.73 -2.10
CA GLY A 376 -8.03 0.66 -1.81
C GLY A 376 -7.58 0.63 -0.34
N THR A 377 -6.34 0.24 -0.09
CA THR A 377 -5.77 0.04 1.26
C THR A 377 -5.28 1.34 1.89
N ILE A 378 -6.19 2.32 2.00
CA ILE A 378 -5.92 3.66 2.54
C ILE A 378 -6.83 3.97 3.73
N GLU A 379 -6.33 4.76 4.69
CA GLU A 379 -7.01 4.97 5.95
C GLU A 379 -8.21 5.93 5.89
N LYS A 380 -8.07 7.01 5.12
CA LYS A 380 -9.14 7.98 4.87
C LYS A 380 -9.51 7.96 3.38
N SER A 381 -10.23 6.91 2.96
CA SER A 381 -10.78 6.83 1.60
C SER A 381 -11.90 7.85 1.40
N GLY A 382 -11.98 8.44 0.20
CA GLY A 382 -12.82 9.61 -0.03
C GLY A 382 -12.43 10.46 -1.23
N LEU A 383 -12.92 11.70 -1.26
CA LEU A 383 -12.55 12.69 -2.28
C LEU A 383 -11.55 13.69 -1.75
N VAL A 384 -10.52 13.94 -2.57
CA VAL A 384 -9.47 14.90 -2.29
C VAL A 384 -9.27 15.80 -3.49
N GLU A 385 -9.50 17.11 -3.33
CA GLU A 385 -9.23 18.09 -4.39
C GLU A 385 -7.95 18.86 -4.10
N VAL A 386 -6.94 18.67 -4.95
CA VAL A 386 -5.61 19.27 -4.80
C VAL A 386 -5.17 20.01 -6.07
N PRO A 387 -4.25 20.98 -5.95
CA PRO A 387 -3.59 21.56 -7.13
C PRO A 387 -2.92 20.47 -7.99
N ILE A 388 -3.01 20.62 -9.31
CA ILE A 388 -2.28 19.71 -10.22
C ILE A 388 -0.77 19.84 -9.97
N GLY A 389 -0.07 18.71 -9.93
CA GLY A 389 1.34 18.63 -9.57
C GLY A 389 1.63 18.38 -8.09
N THR A 390 0.59 18.30 -7.24
CA THR A 390 0.75 17.83 -5.84
C THR A 390 1.37 16.43 -5.84
N PRO A 391 2.39 16.15 -5.03
CA PRO A 391 3.02 14.83 -4.98
C PRO A 391 2.05 13.73 -4.56
N LEU A 392 2.18 12.54 -5.15
CA LEU A 392 1.38 11.37 -4.77
C LEU A 392 1.50 11.03 -3.27
N SER A 393 2.70 11.22 -2.70
CA SER A 393 2.99 11.02 -1.28
C SER A 393 2.15 11.88 -0.34
N GLU A 394 1.96 13.15 -0.69
CA GLU A 394 1.16 14.10 0.09
C GLU A 394 -0.32 13.68 0.08
N VAL A 395 -0.83 13.29 -1.08
CA VAL A 395 -2.21 12.81 -1.21
C VAL A 395 -2.46 11.54 -0.38
N ILE A 396 -1.54 10.57 -0.42
CA ILE A 396 -1.72 9.29 0.29
C ILE A 396 -1.49 9.44 1.80
N TYR A 397 -0.36 10.04 2.21
CA TYR A 397 0.06 10.02 3.62
C TYR A 397 -0.41 11.23 4.41
N ASP A 398 -0.33 12.44 3.85
CA ASP A 398 -0.69 13.66 4.58
C ASP A 398 -2.21 13.87 4.59
N ILE A 399 -2.87 13.70 3.44
CA ILE A 399 -4.34 13.84 3.33
C ILE A 399 -5.05 12.53 3.65
N GLY A 400 -4.63 11.43 3.01
CA GLY A 400 -5.25 10.11 3.13
C GLY A 400 -4.94 9.34 4.42
N GLY A 401 -4.03 9.84 5.27
CA GLY A 401 -3.66 9.21 6.54
C GLY A 401 -2.76 7.97 6.44
N GLY A 402 -2.24 7.69 5.24
CA GLY A 402 -1.35 6.56 4.97
C GLY A 402 -2.08 5.24 4.71
N ILE A 403 -1.32 4.15 4.79
CA ILE A 403 -1.80 2.80 4.49
C ILE A 403 -2.50 2.21 5.71
N LYS A 404 -3.59 1.49 5.45
CA LYS A 404 -4.37 0.80 6.46
C LYS A 404 -3.54 -0.22 7.23
N ASP A 405 -3.83 -0.37 8.52
CA ASP A 405 -3.18 -1.32 9.45
C ASP A 405 -1.65 -1.13 9.58
N GLY A 406 -1.09 0.01 9.12
CA GLY A 406 0.34 0.29 9.21
C GLY A 406 1.23 -0.50 8.24
N LYS A 407 0.63 -1.16 7.24
CA LYS A 407 1.37 -1.89 6.20
C LYS A 407 2.16 -0.95 5.28
N ASN A 408 3.10 -1.50 4.52
CA ASN A 408 3.86 -0.70 3.56
C ASN A 408 3.10 -0.47 2.25
N PHE A 409 3.28 0.72 1.67
CA PHE A 409 2.82 1.03 0.32
C PHE A 409 3.59 0.21 -0.72
N LYS A 410 2.85 -0.43 -1.63
CA LYS A 410 3.43 -1.18 -2.77
C LYS A 410 3.29 -0.41 -4.07
N ALA A 411 2.06 -0.02 -4.40
CA ALA A 411 1.73 0.65 -5.66
C ALA A 411 0.44 1.47 -5.54
N ALA A 412 0.24 2.40 -6.47
CA ALA A 412 -1.04 3.05 -6.71
C ALA A 412 -1.44 2.85 -8.18
N GLN A 413 -2.67 2.37 -8.43
CA GLN A 413 -3.24 2.32 -9.76
C GLN A 413 -3.91 3.66 -10.05
N MET A 414 -3.54 4.27 -11.18
CA MET A 414 -4.12 5.52 -11.67
C MET A 414 -4.55 5.40 -13.13
N GLY A 415 -5.68 6.05 -13.45
CA GLY A 415 -6.19 6.08 -14.81
C GLY A 415 -7.34 5.11 -15.08
N GLY A 416 -7.99 4.62 -14.02
CA GLY A 416 -9.04 3.62 -14.13
C GLY A 416 -8.49 2.23 -14.49
N PRO A 417 -9.33 1.35 -15.07
CA PRO A 417 -8.99 -0.05 -15.29
C PRO A 417 -8.00 -0.23 -16.45
N SER A 418 -7.94 0.69 -17.39
CA SER A 418 -6.91 0.73 -18.45
C SER A 418 -5.72 1.64 -18.11
N GLY A 419 -5.63 2.07 -16.84
CA GLY A 419 -4.54 2.85 -16.30
C GLY A 419 -3.27 2.03 -16.01
N GLY A 420 -2.30 2.64 -15.33
CA GLY A 420 -1.04 1.98 -14.95
C GLY A 420 -0.74 2.08 -13.46
N CYS A 421 0.19 1.23 -13.01
CA CYS A 421 0.66 1.19 -11.63
C CYS A 421 1.88 2.09 -11.41
N ILE A 422 1.82 2.93 -10.40
CA ILE A 422 2.92 3.76 -9.90
C ILE A 422 3.54 3.04 -8.70
N PRO A 423 4.79 2.57 -8.77
CA PRO A 423 5.40 1.79 -7.69
C PRO A 423 6.02 2.70 -6.62
N LYS A 424 6.34 2.12 -5.45
CA LYS A 424 6.90 2.86 -4.29
C LYS A 424 8.13 3.73 -4.59
N GLN A 425 8.94 3.40 -5.60
CA GLN A 425 10.11 4.22 -5.94
C GLN A 425 9.74 5.60 -6.52
N HIS A 426 8.49 5.74 -6.99
CA HIS A 426 7.95 6.95 -7.59
C HIS A 426 6.90 7.63 -6.71
N LEU A 427 6.94 7.40 -5.39
CA LEU A 427 5.93 7.92 -4.46
C LEU A 427 5.88 9.46 -4.40
N ASN A 428 6.95 10.17 -4.76
CA ASN A 428 6.95 11.64 -4.84
C ASN A 428 6.66 12.17 -6.26
N VAL A 429 6.18 11.34 -7.18
CA VAL A 429 5.85 11.81 -8.53
C VAL A 429 4.79 12.93 -8.44
N PRO A 430 4.99 14.07 -9.10
CA PRO A 430 3.95 15.09 -9.17
C PRO A 430 2.76 14.56 -9.98
N LEU A 431 1.55 14.75 -9.44
CA LEU A 431 0.33 14.33 -10.12
C LEU A 431 -0.05 15.33 -11.22
N ASP A 432 0.66 15.26 -12.34
CA ASP A 432 0.38 15.98 -13.59
C ASP A 432 0.34 15.02 -14.79
N TYR A 433 -0.16 15.51 -15.93
CA TYR A 433 -0.39 14.64 -17.10
C TYR A 433 0.90 14.04 -17.66
N ASP A 434 1.98 14.80 -17.72
CA ASP A 434 3.20 14.40 -18.44
C ASP A 434 4.02 13.44 -17.58
N SER A 435 4.20 13.78 -16.29
CA SER A 435 4.92 12.95 -15.32
C SER A 435 4.30 11.56 -15.14
N LEU A 436 2.96 11.46 -15.16
CA LEU A 436 2.27 10.18 -15.06
C LEU A 436 2.46 9.32 -16.33
N ASN A 437 2.38 9.93 -17.51
CA ASN A 437 2.55 9.23 -18.79
C ASN A 437 3.94 8.57 -18.90
N GLU A 438 5.00 9.20 -18.40
CA GLU A 438 6.36 8.64 -18.41
C GLU A 438 6.48 7.32 -17.61
N LEU A 439 5.68 7.18 -16.57
CA LEU A 439 5.61 5.97 -15.73
C LEU A 439 4.71 4.88 -16.31
N GLY A 440 4.00 5.16 -17.41
CA GLY A 440 3.00 4.27 -17.99
C GLY A 440 1.65 4.30 -17.25
N ALA A 441 1.43 5.31 -16.41
CA ALA A 441 0.15 5.61 -15.79
C ALA A 441 -0.50 6.81 -16.51
N ILE A 442 -1.77 7.09 -16.23
CA ILE A 442 -2.46 8.26 -16.78
C ILE A 442 -3.29 8.91 -15.68
N MET A 443 -3.53 10.21 -15.78
CA MET A 443 -4.39 10.93 -14.83
C MET A 443 -5.81 10.37 -14.82
N GLY A 444 -6.33 10.01 -16.00
CA GLY A 444 -7.69 9.47 -16.18
C GLY A 444 -8.78 10.38 -15.61
N SER A 445 -9.88 9.74 -15.17
CA SER A 445 -10.96 10.42 -14.47
C SER A 445 -10.52 10.98 -13.13
N GLY A 446 -9.50 10.44 -12.46
CA GLY A 446 -9.05 10.84 -11.11
C GLY A 446 -9.20 9.74 -10.05
N GLY A 447 -9.61 8.52 -10.43
CA GLY A 447 -9.54 7.36 -9.55
C GLY A 447 -8.09 7.02 -9.15
N LEU A 448 -7.85 6.86 -7.85
CA LEU A 448 -6.57 6.48 -7.25
C LEU A 448 -6.79 5.29 -6.31
N ILE A 449 -6.38 4.09 -6.75
CA ILE A 449 -6.49 2.87 -5.94
C ILE A 449 -5.13 2.57 -5.32
N VAL A 450 -5.04 2.71 -4.00
CA VAL A 450 -3.84 2.43 -3.21
C VAL A 450 -3.76 0.94 -2.88
N MET A 451 -2.56 0.35 -3.05
CA MET A 451 -2.28 -1.06 -2.79
C MET A 451 -1.10 -1.21 -1.84
N ASP A 452 -1.23 -2.15 -0.91
CA ASP A 452 -0.20 -2.49 0.08
C ASP A 452 0.65 -3.69 -0.35
N GLU A 453 1.61 -4.06 0.49
CA GLU A 453 2.51 -5.19 0.27
C GLU A 453 1.82 -6.58 0.18
N SER A 454 0.56 -6.70 0.60
CA SER A 454 -0.22 -7.94 0.50
C SER A 454 -0.96 -8.11 -0.83
N THR A 455 -0.75 -7.21 -1.79
CA THR A 455 -1.38 -7.26 -3.12
C THR A 455 -0.49 -7.95 -4.15
N CYS A 456 -0.99 -8.89 -4.95
CA CYS A 456 -0.24 -9.49 -6.07
C CYS A 456 -0.38 -8.66 -7.34
N MET A 457 0.74 -8.21 -7.93
CA MET A 457 0.67 -7.36 -9.12
C MET A 457 0.28 -8.12 -10.40
N VAL A 458 0.49 -9.44 -10.43
CA VAL A 458 0.04 -10.32 -11.52
C VAL A 458 -1.48 -10.45 -11.50
N ASP A 459 -2.08 -10.65 -10.33
CA ASP A 459 -3.54 -10.73 -10.18
C ASP A 459 -4.23 -9.37 -10.39
N VAL A 460 -3.60 -8.27 -9.96
CA VAL A 460 -4.06 -6.91 -10.30
C VAL A 460 -4.14 -6.72 -11.81
N ALA A 461 -3.10 -7.14 -12.55
CA ALA A 461 -3.10 -7.06 -14.00
C ALA A 461 -4.20 -7.95 -14.62
N ARG A 462 -4.41 -9.16 -14.08
CA ARG A 462 -5.50 -10.07 -14.47
C ARG A 462 -6.87 -9.40 -14.28
N PHE A 463 -7.15 -8.90 -13.08
CA PHE A 463 -8.43 -8.28 -12.71
C PHE A 463 -8.79 -7.10 -13.61
N PHE A 464 -7.85 -6.18 -13.82
CA PHE A 464 -8.12 -5.02 -14.67
C PHE A 464 -8.24 -5.37 -16.15
N LEU A 465 -7.47 -6.34 -16.64
CA LEU A 465 -7.59 -6.80 -18.01
C LEU A 465 -8.90 -7.56 -18.25
N GLU A 466 -9.36 -8.36 -17.26
CA GLU A 466 -10.66 -9.03 -17.25
C GLU A 466 -11.79 -7.99 -17.38
N PHE A 467 -11.78 -6.95 -16.56
CA PHE A 467 -12.73 -5.84 -16.67
C PHE A 467 -12.71 -5.20 -18.07
N VAL A 468 -11.53 -4.87 -18.60
CA VAL A 468 -11.42 -4.25 -19.92
C VAL A 468 -11.91 -5.18 -21.05
N GLN A 469 -11.71 -6.49 -20.90
CA GLN A 469 -12.19 -7.49 -21.83
C GLN A 469 -13.72 -7.60 -21.82
N GLU A 470 -14.35 -7.55 -20.64
CA GLU A 470 -15.82 -7.55 -20.49
C GLU A 470 -16.45 -6.27 -21.07
N GLU A 471 -15.78 -5.13 -20.91
CA GLU A 471 -16.25 -3.82 -21.38
C GLU A 471 -15.90 -3.51 -22.85
N SER A 472 -15.27 -4.46 -23.56
CA SER A 472 -14.95 -4.29 -24.97
C SER A 472 -16.23 -4.19 -25.82
N CYS A 473 -16.36 -3.11 -26.61
CA CYS A 473 -17.45 -3.00 -27.59
C CYS A 473 -17.42 -4.07 -28.70
N GLY A 474 -16.31 -4.83 -28.82
CA GLY A 474 -16.17 -5.94 -29.76
C GLY A 474 -15.82 -5.55 -31.21
N LYS A 475 -15.59 -4.25 -31.49
CA LYS A 475 -15.44 -3.74 -32.86
C LYS A 475 -14.08 -4.02 -33.50
N CYS A 476 -12.98 -3.70 -32.83
CA CYS A 476 -11.63 -3.96 -33.35
C CYS A 476 -11.10 -5.31 -32.85
N VAL A 477 -10.49 -6.07 -33.76
CA VAL A 477 -9.84 -7.35 -33.46
C VAL A 477 -8.77 -7.24 -32.35
N PRO A 478 -7.84 -6.26 -32.35
CA PRO A 478 -6.82 -6.17 -31.30
C PRO A 478 -7.40 -6.03 -29.89
N CYS A 479 -8.45 -5.21 -29.70
CA CYS A 479 -9.14 -5.14 -28.42
C CYS A 479 -9.90 -6.46 -28.17
N ARG A 480 -10.89 -6.82 -29.00
CA ARG A 480 -11.78 -7.96 -28.71
C ARG A 480 -11.05 -9.30 -28.51
N VAL A 481 -10.01 -9.57 -29.31
CA VAL A 481 -9.31 -10.85 -29.34
C VAL A 481 -7.93 -10.75 -28.69
N GLY A 482 -7.21 -9.65 -28.89
CA GLY A 482 -5.86 -9.48 -28.34
C GLY A 482 -5.88 -9.44 -26.81
N THR A 483 -6.75 -8.64 -26.18
CA THR A 483 -6.83 -8.60 -24.71
C THR A 483 -7.32 -9.92 -24.14
N LYS A 484 -8.16 -10.67 -24.87
CA LYS A 484 -8.54 -12.04 -24.50
C LYS A 484 -7.33 -12.99 -24.47
N ARG A 485 -6.46 -12.95 -25.48
CA ARG A 485 -5.23 -13.77 -25.51
C ARG A 485 -4.27 -13.39 -24.39
N MET A 486 -4.15 -12.10 -24.08
CA MET A 486 -3.40 -11.65 -22.91
C MET A 486 -3.98 -12.25 -21.62
N LEU A 487 -5.31 -12.15 -21.43
CA LEU A 487 -5.98 -12.67 -20.24
C LEU A 487 -5.77 -14.19 -20.09
N GLU A 488 -5.92 -14.97 -21.16
CA GLU A 488 -5.67 -16.42 -21.15
C GLU A 488 -4.24 -16.77 -20.72
N MET A 489 -3.23 -15.97 -21.10
CA MET A 489 -1.85 -16.15 -20.65
C MET A 489 -1.66 -15.82 -19.17
N ILE A 490 -2.28 -14.73 -18.70
CA ILE A 490 -2.20 -14.32 -17.30
C ILE A 490 -2.94 -15.32 -16.39
N ASP A 491 -4.11 -15.81 -16.82
CA ASP A 491 -4.86 -16.86 -16.11
C ASP A 491 -3.98 -18.11 -15.93
N ARG A 492 -3.31 -18.56 -16.99
CA ARG A 492 -2.32 -19.65 -16.90
C ARG A 492 -1.23 -19.35 -15.87
N ILE A 493 -0.65 -18.16 -15.87
CA ILE A 493 0.39 -17.76 -14.93
C ILE A 493 -0.13 -17.81 -13.47
N THR A 494 -1.30 -17.22 -13.21
CA THR A 494 -1.91 -17.20 -11.86
C THR A 494 -2.39 -18.58 -11.38
N ASN A 495 -2.60 -19.53 -12.29
CA ASN A 495 -2.92 -20.92 -12.00
C ASN A 495 -1.69 -21.84 -11.92
N GLY A 496 -0.47 -21.31 -12.05
CA GLY A 496 0.77 -22.10 -12.00
C GLY A 496 1.16 -22.79 -13.30
N GLU A 497 0.46 -22.52 -14.40
CA GLU A 497 0.70 -23.04 -15.75
C GLU A 497 1.50 -22.08 -16.65
N GLY A 498 2.07 -21.02 -16.06
CA GLY A 498 2.97 -20.09 -16.75
C GLY A 498 4.20 -20.79 -17.33
N GLN A 499 4.67 -20.30 -18.48
CA GLN A 499 5.83 -20.83 -19.22
C GLN A 499 6.88 -19.73 -19.44
N GLU A 500 8.15 -20.14 -19.59
CA GLU A 500 9.21 -19.23 -20.05
C GLU A 500 8.81 -18.60 -21.40
N GLY A 501 9.06 -17.29 -21.54
CA GLY A 501 8.67 -16.53 -22.72
C GLY A 501 7.24 -15.96 -22.69
N ASP A 502 6.39 -16.31 -21.72
CA ASP A 502 5.04 -15.74 -21.62
C ASP A 502 5.08 -14.22 -21.32
N ILE A 503 6.07 -13.74 -20.56
CA ILE A 503 6.29 -12.30 -20.30
C ILE A 503 6.57 -11.55 -21.60
N GLU A 504 7.50 -12.05 -22.42
CA GLU A 504 7.89 -11.42 -23.68
C GLU A 504 6.71 -11.36 -24.66
N LYS A 505 5.92 -12.43 -24.76
CA LYS A 505 4.70 -12.46 -25.59
C LYS A 505 3.65 -11.47 -25.12
N LEU A 506 3.47 -11.31 -23.80
CA LEU A 506 2.55 -10.32 -23.23
C LEU A 506 2.98 -8.89 -23.56
N ILE A 507 4.29 -8.60 -23.52
CA ILE A 507 4.85 -7.30 -23.90
C ILE A 507 4.60 -7.03 -25.39
N GLU A 508 4.97 -7.97 -26.25
CA GLU A 508 4.82 -7.85 -27.71
C GLU A 508 3.36 -7.61 -28.10
N LEU A 509 2.46 -8.49 -27.65
CA LEU A 509 1.02 -8.39 -27.92
C LEU A 509 0.43 -7.10 -27.33
N GLY A 510 0.88 -6.69 -26.15
CA GLY A 510 0.44 -5.45 -25.52
C GLY A 510 0.77 -4.23 -26.39
N GLU A 511 1.99 -4.10 -26.87
CA GLU A 511 2.38 -2.97 -27.74
C GLU A 511 1.64 -2.99 -29.09
N GLU A 512 1.39 -4.16 -29.67
CA GLU A 512 0.56 -4.28 -30.88
C GLU A 512 -0.87 -3.78 -30.66
N ILE A 513 -1.50 -4.17 -29.55
CA ILE A 513 -2.87 -3.75 -29.20
C ILE A 513 -2.94 -2.23 -29.04
N LYS A 514 -1.92 -1.62 -28.40
CA LYS A 514 -1.86 -0.16 -28.19
C LYS A 514 -1.87 0.60 -29.52
N ILE A 515 -1.09 0.14 -30.50
CA ILE A 515 -0.93 0.85 -31.78
C ILE A 515 -2.09 0.57 -32.74
N THR A 516 -2.70 -0.62 -32.68
CA THR A 516 -3.70 -1.07 -33.66
C THR A 516 -5.16 -0.90 -33.22
N SER A 517 -5.41 -0.46 -31.98
CA SER A 517 -6.76 -0.22 -31.46
C SER A 517 -7.37 1.10 -31.92
N LEU A 518 -8.68 1.08 -32.19
CA LEU A 518 -9.42 2.23 -32.74
C LEU A 518 -9.70 3.35 -31.74
N CYS A 519 -9.86 3.03 -30.45
CA CYS A 519 -10.28 3.98 -29.42
C CYS A 519 -9.37 3.89 -28.18
N GLY A 520 -9.49 4.89 -27.31
CA GLY A 520 -8.64 5.03 -26.12
C GLY A 520 -8.67 3.81 -25.20
N LEU A 521 -9.82 3.15 -25.03
CA LEU A 521 -9.91 1.93 -24.21
C LEU A 521 -8.98 0.83 -24.74
N GLY A 522 -9.09 0.46 -26.02
CA GLY A 522 -8.19 -0.55 -26.60
C GLY A 522 -6.73 -0.10 -26.63
N GLN A 523 -6.46 1.19 -26.83
CA GLN A 523 -5.10 1.75 -26.85
C GLN A 523 -4.43 1.76 -25.48
N THR A 524 -5.20 1.67 -24.39
CA THR A 524 -4.69 1.70 -23.01
C THR A 524 -4.92 0.38 -22.27
N ALA A 525 -5.75 -0.52 -22.81
CA ALA A 525 -6.07 -1.82 -22.25
C ALA A 525 -4.85 -2.63 -21.77
N PRO A 526 -3.68 -2.61 -22.46
CA PRO A 526 -2.51 -3.36 -22.01
C PRO A 526 -1.72 -2.69 -20.87
N ASN A 527 -1.97 -1.42 -20.55
CA ASN A 527 -1.20 -0.67 -19.55
C ASN A 527 -1.12 -1.32 -18.16
N PRO A 528 -2.20 -1.90 -17.56
CA PRO A 528 -2.07 -2.57 -16.27
C PRO A 528 -1.09 -3.77 -16.34
N VAL A 529 -1.04 -4.47 -17.47
CA VAL A 529 -0.11 -5.58 -17.69
C VAL A 529 1.31 -5.07 -17.92
N LEU A 530 1.48 -4.12 -18.83
CA LEU A 530 2.81 -3.61 -19.19
C LEU A 530 3.48 -2.87 -18.03
N SER A 531 2.73 -2.08 -17.27
CA SER A 531 3.26 -1.35 -16.11
C SER A 531 3.64 -2.28 -14.96
N THR A 532 2.84 -3.32 -14.69
CA THR A 532 3.17 -4.31 -13.67
C THR A 532 4.37 -5.18 -14.08
N ILE A 533 4.50 -5.56 -15.35
CA ILE A 533 5.72 -6.22 -15.84
C ILE A 533 6.93 -5.29 -15.71
N ARG A 534 6.81 -4.01 -16.09
CA ARG A 534 7.92 -3.03 -16.02
C ARG A 534 8.44 -2.85 -14.59
N HIS A 535 7.55 -2.70 -13.63
CA HIS A 535 7.90 -2.30 -12.26
C HIS A 535 7.99 -3.48 -11.28
N PHE A 536 7.31 -4.59 -11.56
CA PHE A 536 7.17 -5.76 -10.68
C PHE A 536 7.49 -7.08 -11.40
N ARG A 537 8.40 -7.05 -12.40
CA ARG A 537 8.82 -8.24 -13.18
C ARG A 537 9.15 -9.45 -12.32
N HIS A 538 9.81 -9.23 -11.18
CA HIS A 538 10.17 -10.29 -10.24
C HIS A 538 8.97 -11.11 -9.75
N GLU A 539 7.79 -10.51 -9.57
CA GLU A 539 6.57 -11.25 -9.20
C GLU A 539 6.08 -12.14 -10.34
N TRP A 540 6.16 -11.66 -11.59
CA TRP A 540 5.84 -12.46 -12.77
C TRP A 540 6.79 -13.65 -12.92
N GLU A 541 8.09 -13.42 -12.74
CA GLU A 541 9.12 -14.46 -12.79
C GLU A 541 8.92 -15.48 -11.66
N GLN A 542 8.57 -15.03 -10.45
CA GLN A 542 8.21 -15.91 -9.32
C GLN A 542 6.99 -16.80 -9.64
N HIS A 543 5.92 -16.23 -10.22
CA HIS A 543 4.74 -17.02 -10.59
C HIS A 543 5.05 -18.07 -11.67
N ILE A 544 5.92 -17.73 -12.63
CA ILE A 544 6.28 -18.61 -13.73
C ILE A 544 7.26 -19.70 -13.29
N ARG A 545 8.33 -19.32 -12.59
CA ARG A 545 9.47 -20.18 -12.26
C ARG A 545 9.34 -20.88 -10.93
N GLU A 546 9.01 -20.12 -9.88
CA GLU A 546 8.91 -20.63 -8.51
C GLU A 546 7.54 -21.24 -8.21
N LYS A 547 6.55 -21.02 -9.08
CA LYS A 547 5.15 -21.43 -8.87
C LYS A 547 4.65 -20.96 -7.51
N HIS A 548 4.98 -19.72 -7.18
CA HIS A 548 4.74 -19.13 -5.88
C HIS A 548 4.09 -17.75 -6.02
N CYS A 549 3.24 -17.40 -5.07
CA CYS A 549 2.63 -16.09 -4.96
C CYS A 549 2.86 -15.58 -3.54
N GLU A 550 3.82 -14.67 -3.37
CA GLU A 550 4.19 -14.12 -2.06
C GLU A 550 2.99 -13.44 -1.36
N ALA A 551 2.17 -12.73 -2.12
CA ALA A 551 0.95 -12.08 -1.62
C ALA A 551 -0.16 -13.06 -1.18
N GLY A 552 -0.08 -14.34 -1.55
CA GLY A 552 -1.04 -15.35 -1.08
C GLY A 552 -2.44 -15.30 -1.69
N VAL A 553 -2.64 -14.56 -2.80
CA VAL A 553 -3.96 -14.33 -3.42
C VAL A 553 -4.29 -15.29 -4.58
N CYS A 554 -3.28 -15.71 -5.36
CA CYS A 554 -3.48 -16.58 -6.52
C CYS A 554 -3.77 -18.03 -6.08
N ALA A 555 -5.04 -18.44 -6.10
CA ALA A 555 -5.49 -19.72 -5.53
C ALA A 555 -4.76 -20.95 -6.11
N GLY A 556 -4.40 -20.96 -7.40
CA GLY A 556 -3.68 -22.07 -8.03
C GLY A 556 -2.23 -22.23 -7.55
N LEU A 557 -1.64 -21.16 -6.98
CA LEU A 557 -0.27 -21.13 -6.46
C LEU A 557 -0.19 -21.22 -4.92
N VAL A 558 -1.33 -21.14 -4.23
CA VAL A 558 -1.37 -20.94 -2.78
C VAL A 558 -2.25 -22.00 -2.13
N ARG A 559 -1.61 -23.01 -1.52
CA ARG A 559 -2.30 -23.99 -0.64
C ARG A 559 -2.90 -23.28 0.56
N ALA A 560 -2.07 -22.57 1.33
CA ALA A 560 -2.49 -21.73 2.44
C ALA A 560 -1.65 -20.45 2.48
N PRO A 561 -2.27 -19.26 2.73
CA PRO A 561 -1.54 -18.00 2.81
C PRO A 561 -0.38 -18.07 3.80
N CYS A 562 -0.60 -18.55 5.02
CA CYS A 562 0.45 -18.66 6.04
C CYS A 562 1.65 -19.54 5.66
N GLN A 563 1.46 -20.54 4.79
CA GLN A 563 2.56 -21.34 4.23
C GLN A 563 3.30 -20.54 3.15
N SER A 564 2.56 -19.82 2.29
CA SER A 564 3.12 -18.97 1.24
C SER A 564 3.99 -17.84 1.81
N ALA A 565 3.53 -17.13 2.85
CA ALA A 565 4.31 -16.07 3.48
C ALA A 565 5.55 -16.57 4.22
N CYS A 566 5.65 -17.86 4.55
CA CYS A 566 6.81 -18.39 5.24
C CYS A 566 7.94 -18.57 4.23
N PRO A 567 9.10 -17.91 4.36
CA PRO A 567 10.19 -18.08 3.40
C PRO A 567 10.68 -19.54 3.27
N ALA A 568 10.60 -20.30 4.36
CA ALA A 568 10.93 -21.73 4.35
C ALA A 568 9.78 -22.63 3.84
N ALA A 569 8.60 -22.06 3.55
CA ALA A 569 7.36 -22.75 3.20
C ALA A 569 7.01 -23.91 4.15
N VAL A 570 7.06 -23.66 5.46
CA VAL A 570 6.65 -24.65 6.48
C VAL A 570 5.15 -24.90 6.37
N ASP A 571 4.71 -26.15 6.53
CA ASP A 571 3.29 -26.53 6.58
C ASP A 571 2.63 -26.02 7.89
N VAL A 572 2.31 -24.72 7.89
CA VAL A 572 1.70 -24.04 9.02
C VAL A 572 0.34 -24.61 9.39
N PRO A 573 -0.62 -24.77 8.47
CA PRO A 573 -1.92 -25.32 8.83
C PRO A 573 -1.81 -26.72 9.43
N GLY A 574 -0.92 -27.56 8.88
CA GLY A 574 -0.74 -28.93 9.33
C GLY A 574 -0.16 -29.05 10.74
N PHE A 575 0.92 -28.32 11.08
CA PHE A 575 1.43 -28.42 12.46
C PHE A 575 0.47 -27.75 13.45
N VAL A 576 -0.25 -26.70 13.04
CA VAL A 576 -1.25 -26.05 13.90
C VAL A 576 -2.40 -27.00 14.21
N SER A 577 -2.92 -27.75 13.23
CA SER A 577 -3.99 -28.73 13.45
C SER A 577 -3.53 -29.87 14.36
N LEU A 578 -2.33 -30.42 14.13
CA LEU A 578 -1.75 -31.47 14.98
C LEU A 578 -1.57 -31.00 16.44
N VAL A 579 -1.15 -29.74 16.67
CA VAL A 579 -1.09 -29.16 18.01
C VAL A 579 -2.49 -29.03 18.63
N GLY A 580 -3.51 -28.74 17.83
CA GLY A 580 -4.92 -28.70 18.27
C GLY A 580 -5.46 -30.03 18.79
N GLU A 581 -4.90 -31.15 18.33
CA GLU A 581 -5.21 -32.52 18.77
C GLU A 581 -4.25 -33.08 19.84
N GLY A 582 -3.22 -32.32 20.22
CA GLY A 582 -2.21 -32.77 21.18
C GLY A 582 -1.09 -33.65 20.60
N ARG A 583 -0.98 -33.75 19.27
CA ARG A 583 -0.01 -34.60 18.56
C ARG A 583 1.34 -33.88 18.34
N TYR A 584 1.99 -33.45 19.42
CA TYR A 584 3.14 -32.52 19.36
C TYR A 584 4.38 -33.08 18.65
N ALA A 585 4.70 -34.36 18.85
CA ALA A 585 5.86 -34.98 18.21
C ALA A 585 5.70 -35.04 16.69
N GLU A 586 4.49 -35.36 16.22
CA GLU A 586 4.14 -35.37 14.80
C GLU A 586 4.16 -33.95 14.21
N ALA A 587 3.60 -32.98 14.93
CA ALA A 587 3.62 -31.57 14.54
C ALA A 587 5.06 -31.05 14.37
N LEU A 588 5.95 -31.37 15.33
CA LEU A 588 7.35 -30.96 15.28
C LEU A 588 8.10 -31.64 14.12
N LYS A 589 7.85 -32.93 13.90
CA LYS A 589 8.44 -33.66 12.77
C LYS A 589 8.01 -33.06 11.43
N LEU A 590 6.72 -32.75 11.28
CA LEU A 590 6.17 -32.07 10.10
C LEU A 590 6.83 -30.70 9.89
N HIS A 591 6.93 -29.89 10.94
CA HIS A 591 7.61 -28.59 10.86
C HIS A 591 9.08 -28.74 10.41
N ARG A 592 9.78 -29.77 10.90
CA ARG A 592 11.18 -30.04 10.55
C ARG A 592 11.38 -30.54 9.13
N GLU A 593 10.35 -30.95 8.40
CA GLU A 593 10.46 -31.26 6.97
C GLU A 593 10.99 -30.06 6.16
N ARG A 594 10.70 -28.82 6.60
CA ARG A 594 11.06 -27.59 5.88
C ARG A 594 11.94 -26.64 6.68
N ASN A 595 12.13 -26.87 7.98
CA ASN A 595 12.91 -25.98 8.83
C ASN A 595 13.68 -26.74 9.94
N PRO A 596 15.02 -26.81 9.89
CA PRO A 596 15.82 -27.48 10.93
C PRO A 596 15.79 -26.78 12.29
N PHE A 597 15.43 -25.51 12.33
CA PHE A 597 15.52 -24.63 13.50
C PHE A 597 14.15 -24.27 14.06
N ALA A 598 13.32 -25.29 14.30
CA ALA A 598 11.96 -25.10 14.79
C ALA A 598 11.94 -24.35 16.13
N ALA A 599 12.80 -24.73 17.07
CA ALA A 599 12.85 -24.14 18.39
C ALA A 599 13.41 -22.71 18.38
N ILE A 600 14.40 -22.44 17.52
CA ILE A 600 14.92 -21.07 17.32
C ILE A 600 13.86 -20.19 16.66
N CYS A 601 13.22 -20.63 15.57
CA CYS A 601 12.17 -19.86 14.91
C CYS A 601 10.94 -19.64 15.80
N ALA A 602 10.66 -20.50 16.78
CA ALA A 602 9.61 -20.25 17.77
C ALA A 602 9.88 -19.03 18.69
N ARG A 603 11.14 -18.58 18.75
CA ARG A 603 11.64 -17.52 19.64
C ARG A 603 11.99 -16.22 18.95
N VAL A 604 12.47 -16.29 17.70
CA VAL A 604 13.03 -15.11 17.02
C VAL A 604 12.43 -14.85 15.64
N CYS A 605 11.48 -15.67 15.20
CA CYS A 605 10.78 -15.44 13.94
C CYS A 605 9.79 -14.28 14.07
N PHE A 606 9.74 -13.45 13.04
CA PHE A 606 8.82 -12.34 12.90
C PHE A 606 7.48 -12.72 12.27
N HIS A 607 7.21 -14.03 12.18
CA HIS A 607 5.88 -14.57 11.99
C HIS A 607 5.05 -13.98 10.83
N THR A 608 5.66 -13.79 9.65
CA THR A 608 4.97 -13.40 8.40
C THR A 608 3.71 -14.21 8.09
N CYS A 609 3.67 -15.46 8.55
CA CYS A 609 2.51 -16.33 8.45
C CYS A 609 1.26 -15.78 9.17
N GLU A 610 1.43 -14.94 10.20
CA GLU A 610 0.35 -14.29 10.94
C GLU A 610 -0.13 -13.03 10.23
N ASP A 611 0.77 -12.29 9.56
CA ASP A 611 0.47 -11.04 8.83
C ASP A 611 -0.53 -11.24 7.68
N ILE A 612 -0.51 -12.42 7.05
CA ILE A 612 -1.43 -12.79 5.96
C ILE A 612 -2.45 -13.86 6.35
N CYS A 613 -2.65 -14.06 7.65
CA CYS A 613 -3.61 -15.03 8.15
C CYS A 613 -5.05 -14.58 7.85
N ARG A 614 -5.82 -15.37 7.08
CA ARG A 614 -7.23 -15.07 6.76
C ARG A 614 -8.12 -14.90 7.99
N ARG A 615 -7.73 -15.43 9.14
CA ARG A 615 -8.48 -15.22 10.39
C ARG A 615 -8.58 -13.74 10.78
N ALA A 616 -7.58 -12.93 10.42
CA ALA A 616 -7.58 -11.49 10.69
C ALA A 616 -8.69 -10.71 9.96
N SER A 617 -9.33 -11.27 8.91
CA SER A 617 -10.50 -10.64 8.29
C SER A 617 -11.80 -10.85 9.07
N ILE A 618 -11.78 -11.68 10.12
CA ILE A 618 -12.91 -11.94 11.02
C ILE A 618 -12.66 -11.26 12.37
N ASP A 619 -11.50 -11.52 12.98
CA ASP A 619 -11.09 -10.94 14.26
C ASP A 619 -9.57 -10.62 14.28
N GLU A 620 -8.74 -11.54 14.77
CA GLU A 620 -7.29 -11.40 14.92
C GLU A 620 -6.61 -12.65 14.38
N SER A 621 -5.39 -12.51 13.86
CA SER A 621 -4.63 -13.66 13.33
C SER A 621 -4.46 -14.79 14.36
N VAL A 622 -4.22 -15.99 13.86
CA VAL A 622 -3.84 -17.13 14.70
C VAL A 622 -2.42 -16.88 15.23
N SER A 623 -2.19 -17.05 16.54
CA SER A 623 -0.85 -16.92 17.15
C SER A 623 0.05 -18.12 16.83
N ILE A 624 0.38 -18.29 15.56
CA ILE A 624 1.18 -19.37 14.99
C ILE A 624 2.54 -19.52 15.68
N ARG A 625 3.26 -18.41 15.98
CA ARG A 625 4.54 -18.46 16.69
C ARG A 625 4.39 -18.98 18.12
N ALA A 626 3.35 -18.56 18.84
CA ALA A 626 3.09 -19.02 20.21
C ALA A 626 2.68 -20.50 20.26
N ILE A 627 1.88 -20.95 19.28
CA ILE A 627 1.52 -22.37 19.08
C ILE A 627 2.79 -23.19 18.79
N LYS A 628 3.64 -22.71 17.88
CA LYS A 628 4.94 -23.30 17.57
C LYS A 628 5.82 -23.37 18.81
N ARG A 629 5.82 -22.33 19.64
CA ARG A 629 6.58 -22.25 20.89
C ARG A 629 6.15 -23.32 21.88
N HIS A 630 4.84 -23.52 22.07
CA HIS A 630 4.35 -24.60 22.90
C HIS A 630 4.79 -25.97 22.37
N MET A 631 4.63 -26.22 21.07
CA MET A 631 4.99 -27.48 20.40
C MET A 631 6.45 -27.87 20.60
N VAL A 632 7.40 -26.95 20.35
CA VAL A 632 8.84 -27.24 20.41
C VAL A 632 9.35 -27.48 21.84
N ASP A 633 8.66 -26.91 22.84
CA ASP A 633 9.01 -27.08 24.25
C ASP A 633 8.48 -28.42 24.82
N GLN A 634 7.59 -29.14 24.11
CA GLN A 634 7.19 -30.50 24.47
C GLN A 634 8.21 -31.57 24.04
N GLU A 635 9.28 -31.19 23.32
CA GLU A 635 10.26 -32.13 22.82
C GLU A 635 11.13 -32.73 23.93
N ILE A 636 10.83 -33.98 24.30
CA ILE A 636 11.65 -34.79 25.23
C ILE A 636 12.70 -35.60 24.46
N THR A 637 12.29 -36.26 23.38
CA THR A 637 13.15 -37.03 22.48
C THR A 637 13.31 -36.28 21.16
N VAL A 638 14.55 -36.19 20.66
CA VAL A 638 14.86 -35.49 19.41
C VAL A 638 14.05 -36.08 18.24
N GLN A 639 13.19 -35.27 17.64
CA GLN A 639 12.40 -35.65 16.46
C GLN A 639 13.18 -35.39 15.18
N LEU A 640 13.67 -36.45 14.54
CA LEU A 640 14.41 -36.34 13.28
C LEU A 640 13.47 -36.35 12.06
N PRO A 641 13.79 -35.57 11.01
CA PRO A 641 13.10 -35.66 9.73
C PRO A 641 13.42 -37.00 9.03
N LYS A 642 12.74 -37.28 7.91
CA LYS A 642 13.16 -38.34 7.00
C LYS A 642 14.54 -38.01 6.40
N VAL A 643 15.43 -39.01 6.41
CA VAL A 643 16.78 -39.02 5.82
C VAL A 643 16.88 -40.22 4.88
N LEU A 644 17.41 -40.01 3.68
CA LEU A 644 17.68 -41.07 2.71
C LEU A 644 19.10 -41.59 2.89
N GLU A 645 19.26 -42.91 2.90
CA GLU A 645 20.58 -43.54 2.78
C GLU A 645 20.94 -43.65 1.29
N ASN A 646 22.07 -43.04 0.90
CA ASN A 646 22.53 -43.08 -0.50
C ASN A 646 24.06 -43.14 -0.57
N SER A 647 24.57 -44.34 -0.80
CA SER A 647 26.01 -44.62 -0.93
C SER A 647 26.73 -43.87 -2.06
N LYS A 648 26.00 -43.38 -3.08
CA LYS A 648 26.59 -42.55 -4.15
C LYS A 648 26.79 -41.13 -3.65
N ASN A 649 25.76 -40.57 -3.01
CA ASN A 649 25.80 -39.22 -2.44
C ASN A 649 26.82 -39.12 -1.30
N GLU A 650 26.94 -40.17 -0.48
CA GLU A 650 27.93 -40.24 0.60
C GLU A 650 29.39 -40.10 0.11
N LYS A 651 29.69 -40.51 -1.14
CA LYS A 651 31.03 -40.40 -1.73
C LYS A 651 31.34 -39.01 -2.31
N LYS A 652 30.33 -38.17 -2.49
CA LYS A 652 30.47 -36.82 -3.05
C LYS A 652 30.91 -35.87 -1.95
N LYS A 653 31.94 -35.06 -2.20
CA LYS A 653 32.45 -34.09 -1.25
C LYS A 653 31.83 -32.71 -1.48
N ILE A 654 31.19 -32.16 -0.44
CA ILE A 654 30.57 -30.83 -0.47
C ILE A 654 31.11 -30.00 0.69
N ALA A 655 31.60 -28.80 0.38
CA ALA A 655 32.07 -27.84 1.37
C ALA A 655 31.02 -26.75 1.60
N ILE A 656 30.75 -26.43 2.86
CA ILE A 656 29.85 -25.35 3.27
C ILE A 656 30.67 -24.38 4.12
N ILE A 657 30.64 -23.10 3.77
CA ILE A 657 31.47 -22.08 4.41
C ILE A 657 30.57 -21.16 5.23
N GLY A 658 30.71 -21.24 6.55
CA GLY A 658 29.91 -20.55 7.56
C GLY A 658 28.89 -21.49 8.22
N ALA A 659 28.96 -21.66 9.54
CA ALA A 659 27.99 -22.44 10.32
C ALA A 659 26.88 -21.53 10.89
N GLY A 660 26.42 -20.56 10.10
CA GLY A 660 25.23 -19.76 10.39
C GLY A 660 23.93 -20.49 10.02
N PRO A 661 22.76 -19.82 10.16
CA PRO A 661 21.47 -20.42 9.81
C PRO A 661 21.42 -20.94 8.37
N ALA A 662 21.90 -20.16 7.38
CA ALA A 662 21.91 -20.61 5.99
C ALA A 662 22.82 -21.83 5.74
N GLY A 663 24.07 -21.78 6.23
CA GLY A 663 25.03 -22.88 6.05
C GLY A 663 24.58 -24.18 6.70
N LEU A 664 24.13 -24.11 7.95
CA LEU A 664 23.60 -25.27 8.66
C LEU A 664 22.31 -25.80 8.05
N SER A 665 21.43 -24.93 7.51
CA SER A 665 20.26 -25.39 6.76
C SER A 665 20.65 -26.10 5.47
N CYS A 666 21.60 -25.57 4.69
CA CYS A 666 22.12 -26.27 3.52
C CYS A 666 22.67 -27.66 3.90
N ALA A 667 23.47 -27.73 4.96
CA ALA A 667 24.01 -28.98 5.47
C ALA A 667 22.92 -29.97 5.88
N TYR A 668 21.87 -29.48 6.56
CA TYR A 668 20.71 -30.28 6.96
C TYR A 668 20.00 -30.91 5.77
N PHE A 669 19.67 -30.13 4.73
CA PHE A 669 18.95 -30.67 3.57
C PHE A 669 19.83 -31.62 2.74
N LEU A 670 21.11 -31.32 2.57
CA LEU A 670 22.06 -32.25 1.93
C LEU A 670 22.20 -33.56 2.72
N ALA A 671 22.29 -33.50 4.05
CA ALA A 671 22.34 -34.70 4.87
C ALA A 671 21.08 -35.57 4.71
N ARG A 672 19.91 -34.95 4.52
CA ARG A 672 18.65 -35.69 4.25
C ARG A 672 18.64 -36.42 2.91
N LEU A 673 19.46 -35.98 1.96
CA LEU A 673 19.67 -36.63 0.67
C LEU A 673 20.80 -37.69 0.70
N GLY A 674 21.40 -37.91 1.88
CA GLY A 674 22.46 -38.91 2.09
C GLY A 674 23.88 -38.38 1.88
N TYR A 675 24.08 -37.08 1.69
CA TYR A 675 25.41 -36.46 1.66
C TYR A 675 26.02 -36.35 3.07
N LYS A 676 27.35 -36.19 3.15
CA LYS A 676 28.10 -35.93 4.39
C LYS A 676 28.92 -34.64 4.23
N PRO A 677 28.28 -33.46 4.25
CA PRO A 677 28.95 -32.21 3.97
C PRO A 677 29.88 -31.79 5.13
N ASP A 678 30.99 -31.13 4.76
CA ASP A 678 31.91 -30.48 5.70
C ASP A 678 31.55 -28.99 5.81
N VAL A 679 31.29 -28.53 7.02
CA VAL A 679 30.95 -27.13 7.35
C VAL A 679 32.15 -26.46 8.01
N PHE A 680 32.71 -25.44 7.37
CA PHE A 680 33.83 -24.66 7.89
C PHE A 680 33.32 -23.40 8.60
N GLU A 681 33.63 -23.25 9.89
CA GLU A 681 33.23 -22.11 10.72
C GLU A 681 34.45 -21.32 11.19
N SER A 682 34.43 -20.01 10.96
CA SER A 682 35.50 -19.09 11.38
C SER A 682 35.61 -18.93 12.91
N GLY A 683 34.49 -19.04 13.61
CA GLY A 683 34.40 -18.89 15.06
C GLY A 683 34.68 -20.18 15.83
N PRO A 684 34.81 -20.07 17.16
CA PRO A 684 35.06 -21.23 18.03
C PRO A 684 33.83 -22.10 18.28
N ARG A 685 32.64 -21.66 17.85
CA ARG A 685 31.37 -22.38 18.01
C ARG A 685 30.45 -22.14 16.79
N PRO A 686 29.73 -23.16 16.32
CA PRO A 686 28.74 -23.00 15.27
C PRO A 686 27.49 -22.23 15.75
N GLY A 687 26.71 -21.75 14.79
CA GLY A 687 25.45 -21.02 14.99
C GLY A 687 25.45 -19.60 14.41
N GLY A 688 26.60 -19.09 13.93
CA GLY A 688 26.72 -17.78 13.28
C GLY A 688 26.05 -16.66 14.07
N MET A 689 25.24 -15.82 13.41
CA MET A 689 24.54 -14.69 14.04
C MET A 689 23.57 -15.11 15.15
N MET A 690 23.02 -16.33 15.13
CA MET A 690 22.13 -16.81 16.20
C MET A 690 22.87 -16.92 17.55
N VAL A 691 24.14 -17.29 17.51
CA VAL A 691 25.02 -17.34 18.69
C VAL A 691 25.72 -16.00 18.92
N GLN A 692 26.11 -15.32 17.86
CA GLN A 692 26.95 -14.13 17.95
C GLN A 692 26.16 -12.87 18.33
N THR A 693 24.94 -12.64 17.82
CA THR A 693 24.26 -11.35 18.02
C THR A 693 22.97 -11.44 18.81
N ILE A 694 22.18 -12.49 18.67
CA ILE A 694 20.89 -12.60 19.37
C ILE A 694 21.13 -12.91 20.86
N PRO A 695 20.67 -12.07 21.82
CA PRO A 695 20.89 -12.29 23.25
C PRO A 695 20.18 -13.51 23.84
N ALA A 696 20.72 -14.05 24.94
CA ALA A 696 20.20 -15.26 25.60
C ALA A 696 18.77 -15.12 26.16
N TYR A 697 18.35 -13.90 26.51
CA TYR A 697 16.99 -13.62 27.01
C TYR A 697 15.90 -13.77 25.92
N ARG A 698 16.29 -13.79 24.64
CA ARG A 698 15.42 -14.10 23.50
C ARG A 698 15.67 -15.52 22.99
N LEU A 699 16.95 -15.92 22.95
CA LEU A 699 17.36 -17.18 22.36
C LEU A 699 18.35 -17.93 23.27
N PRO A 700 17.86 -18.88 24.10
CA PRO A 700 18.70 -19.65 24.99
C PRO A 700 19.77 -20.46 24.25
N ARG A 701 20.99 -20.49 24.81
CA ARG A 701 22.15 -21.15 24.16
C ARG A 701 22.00 -22.67 24.06
N GLU A 702 21.40 -23.29 25.06
CA GLU A 702 21.13 -24.72 25.05
C GLU A 702 20.17 -25.13 23.93
N THR A 703 19.18 -24.27 23.61
CA THR A 703 18.26 -24.50 22.49
C THR A 703 19.01 -24.54 21.16
N ILE A 704 19.91 -23.58 20.92
CA ILE A 704 20.73 -23.55 19.71
C ILE A 704 21.64 -24.79 19.65
N ALA A 705 22.33 -25.10 20.75
CA ALA A 705 23.23 -26.24 20.81
C ALA A 705 22.52 -27.59 20.61
N ARG A 706 21.26 -27.72 21.04
CA ARG A 706 20.44 -28.92 20.81
C ARG A 706 20.13 -29.12 19.33
N GLU A 707 19.71 -28.07 18.63
CA GLU A 707 19.36 -28.17 17.19
C GLU A 707 20.61 -28.31 16.31
N ILE A 708 21.76 -27.72 16.68
CA ILE A 708 23.02 -27.96 15.95
C ILE A 708 23.50 -29.40 16.14
N ARG A 709 23.46 -29.94 17.36
CA ARG A 709 23.80 -31.35 17.62
C ARG A 709 22.92 -32.33 16.84
N MET A 710 21.65 -31.98 16.63
CA MET A 710 20.77 -32.76 15.76
C MET A 710 21.31 -32.84 14.33
N ILE A 711 21.79 -31.72 13.77
CA ILE A 711 22.37 -31.65 12.43
C ILE A 711 23.69 -32.45 12.37
N GLU A 712 24.56 -32.32 13.36
CA GLU A 712 25.80 -33.11 13.46
C GLU A 712 25.50 -34.62 13.47
N ASN A 713 24.49 -35.05 14.25
CA ASN A 713 24.07 -36.45 14.34
C ASN A 713 23.48 -37.01 13.03
N MET A 714 23.13 -36.16 12.05
CA MET A 714 22.72 -36.60 10.71
C MET A 714 23.92 -36.91 9.80
N GLY A 715 25.14 -36.65 10.28
CA GLY A 715 26.41 -36.90 9.58
C GLY A 715 27.01 -35.65 8.93
N VAL A 716 26.64 -34.47 9.41
CA VAL A 716 27.31 -33.21 9.05
C VAL A 716 28.55 -33.05 9.91
N ASN A 717 29.69 -32.78 9.28
CA ASN A 717 30.95 -32.54 9.98
C ASN A 717 31.20 -31.04 10.11
N ILE A 718 31.31 -30.51 11.33
CA ILE A 718 31.52 -29.07 11.58
C ILE A 718 32.95 -28.85 12.06
N ILE A 719 33.72 -28.05 11.30
CA ILE A 719 35.12 -27.74 11.55
C ILE A 719 35.22 -26.26 11.93
N THR A 720 35.48 -25.99 13.20
CA THR A 720 35.60 -24.62 13.74
C THR A 720 37.01 -24.04 13.57
N GLU A 721 37.13 -22.74 13.77
CA GLU A 721 38.38 -21.97 13.64
C GLU A 721 39.04 -22.10 12.25
N GLN A 722 38.21 -22.16 11.20
CA GLN A 722 38.63 -22.21 9.80
C GLN A 722 37.94 -21.08 9.02
N ALA A 723 38.71 -20.07 8.61
CA ALA A 723 38.19 -18.89 7.90
C ALA A 723 38.60 -18.86 6.42
N LEU A 724 37.59 -18.73 5.54
CA LEU A 724 37.79 -18.50 4.11
C LEU A 724 38.56 -17.19 3.87
N GLY A 725 39.55 -17.24 2.98
CA GLY A 725 40.44 -16.11 2.66
C GLY A 725 41.64 -15.97 3.60
N LYS A 726 41.67 -16.72 4.71
CA LYS A 726 42.77 -16.73 5.68
C LYS A 726 43.41 -18.11 5.83
N ASP A 727 42.61 -19.12 6.17
CA ASP A 727 43.08 -20.47 6.48
C ASP A 727 42.96 -21.40 5.24
N PHE A 728 42.01 -21.11 4.34
CA PHE A 728 41.83 -21.80 3.06
C PHE A 728 41.21 -20.87 1.99
N THR A 729 41.24 -21.27 0.72
CA THR A 729 40.60 -20.58 -0.42
C THR A 729 39.63 -21.48 -1.19
N ILE A 730 38.79 -20.91 -2.06
CA ILE A 730 37.88 -21.68 -2.94
C ILE A 730 38.68 -22.66 -3.82
N GLU A 731 39.83 -22.23 -4.35
CA GLU A 731 40.70 -23.07 -5.20
C GLU A 731 41.33 -24.22 -4.42
N SER A 732 41.70 -23.99 -3.16
CA SER A 732 42.23 -25.06 -2.31
C SER A 732 41.17 -26.14 -2.05
N LEU A 733 39.92 -25.76 -1.77
CA LEU A 733 38.83 -26.72 -1.60
C LEU A 733 38.57 -27.52 -2.88
N LYS A 734 38.60 -26.89 -4.05
CA LYS A 734 38.50 -27.62 -5.33
C LYS A 734 39.64 -28.63 -5.50
N THR A 735 40.84 -28.26 -5.07
CA THR A 735 42.03 -29.14 -5.10
C THR A 735 41.89 -30.33 -4.14
N ASP A 736 41.23 -30.13 -2.99
CA ASP A 736 40.96 -31.17 -1.99
C ASP A 736 39.80 -32.12 -2.37
N GLY A 737 39.25 -31.95 -3.57
CA GLY A 737 38.26 -32.81 -4.18
C GLY A 737 36.81 -32.46 -3.86
N TYR A 738 36.54 -31.26 -3.34
CA TYR A 738 35.16 -30.77 -3.18
C TYR A 738 34.53 -30.46 -4.54
N GLU A 739 33.40 -31.10 -4.82
CA GLU A 739 32.68 -30.98 -6.10
C GLU A 739 31.69 -29.80 -6.11
N ALA A 740 31.21 -29.41 -4.93
CA ALA A 740 30.35 -28.25 -4.74
C ALA A 740 30.76 -27.47 -3.49
N ILE A 741 30.65 -26.15 -3.55
CA ILE A 741 31.00 -25.22 -2.46
C ILE A 741 29.83 -24.27 -2.22
N PHE A 742 29.33 -24.20 -0.99
CA PHE A 742 28.30 -23.24 -0.59
C PHE A 742 28.89 -22.13 0.30
N VAL A 743 28.68 -20.88 -0.06
CA VAL A 743 29.20 -19.70 0.66
C VAL A 743 28.08 -19.04 1.46
N ALA A 744 28.12 -19.21 2.78
CA ALA A 744 27.15 -18.69 3.75
C ALA A 744 27.83 -17.95 4.92
N VAL A 745 28.88 -17.19 4.60
CA VAL A 745 29.75 -16.46 5.55
C VAL A 745 29.05 -15.31 6.28
N GLY A 746 27.86 -14.91 5.82
CA GLY A 746 27.10 -13.77 6.33
C GLY A 746 27.73 -12.40 6.04
N ALA A 747 27.08 -11.34 6.53
CA ALA A 747 27.53 -9.95 6.39
C ALA A 747 28.06 -9.45 7.74
N SER A 748 29.34 -9.71 8.04
CA SER A 748 29.91 -9.48 9.38
C SER A 748 30.64 -8.14 9.55
N GLU A 749 30.93 -7.42 8.45
CA GLU A 749 31.67 -6.16 8.52
C GLU A 749 30.74 -5.01 8.86
N SER A 750 31.03 -4.26 9.93
CA SER A 750 30.17 -3.15 10.38
C SER A 750 30.41 -1.90 9.54
N LEU A 751 29.35 -1.20 9.16
CA LEU A 751 29.47 0.09 8.49
C LEU A 751 29.99 1.16 9.46
N LYS A 752 30.82 2.07 8.94
CA LYS A 752 31.31 3.25 9.69
C LYS A 752 30.43 4.45 9.39
N MET A 753 30.20 5.31 10.39
CA MET A 753 29.36 6.50 10.21
C MET A 753 30.13 7.66 9.59
N GLY A 754 31.44 7.74 9.83
CA GLY A 754 32.31 8.82 9.37
C GLY A 754 32.16 10.11 10.18
N LEU A 755 31.76 10.04 11.46
CA LEU A 755 31.59 11.24 12.29
C LEU A 755 32.93 11.73 12.86
N PRO A 756 33.10 13.05 13.04
CA PRO A 756 34.16 13.57 13.89
C PRO A 756 34.06 12.95 15.30
N GLY A 757 35.19 12.42 15.79
CA GLY A 757 35.30 11.81 17.10
C GLY A 757 34.89 10.33 17.21
N GLU A 758 34.57 9.65 16.10
CA GLU A 758 34.24 8.21 16.05
C GLU A 758 35.37 7.29 16.55
N ASP A 759 36.59 7.79 16.63
CA ASP A 759 37.78 7.11 17.16
C ASP A 759 37.94 7.21 18.69
N ALA A 760 37.02 7.88 19.40
CA ALA A 760 37.09 8.03 20.86
C ALA A 760 37.01 6.69 21.62
N GLU A 761 37.70 6.61 22.77
CA GLU A 761 37.57 5.45 23.65
C GLU A 761 36.14 5.38 24.22
N GLY A 762 35.45 4.25 24.02
CA GLY A 762 34.04 4.08 24.41
C GLY A 762 33.07 4.05 23.22
N VAL A 763 33.52 4.34 22.00
CA VAL A 763 32.75 4.07 20.78
C VAL A 763 32.96 2.63 20.35
N VAL A 764 31.88 1.85 20.26
CA VAL A 764 31.93 0.44 19.83
C VAL A 764 30.86 0.13 18.79
N GLN A 765 31.05 -0.95 18.04
CA GLN A 765 30.09 -1.44 17.07
C GLN A 765 29.16 -2.48 17.72
N ALA A 766 27.87 -2.47 17.37
CA ALA A 766 26.85 -3.33 18.00
C ALA A 766 27.12 -4.82 17.81
N VAL A 767 27.53 -5.24 16.61
CA VAL A 767 27.78 -6.67 16.31
C VAL A 767 28.96 -7.21 17.14
N PRO A 768 30.15 -6.57 17.17
CA PRO A 768 31.23 -6.97 18.08
C PRO A 768 30.84 -6.93 19.56
N TYR A 769 30.08 -5.91 19.99
CA TYR A 769 29.63 -5.78 21.39
C TYR A 769 28.76 -6.97 21.82
N LEU A 770 27.72 -7.28 21.03
CA LEU A 770 26.85 -8.42 21.28
C LEU A 770 27.60 -9.75 21.18
N LYS A 771 28.51 -9.89 20.20
CA LYS A 771 29.35 -11.09 20.03
C LYS A 771 30.24 -11.34 21.24
N GLN A 772 30.89 -10.29 21.76
CA GLN A 772 31.74 -10.40 22.93
C GLN A 772 30.92 -10.85 24.15
N TYR A 773 29.77 -10.22 24.39
CA TYR A 773 28.86 -10.62 25.46
C TYR A 773 28.43 -12.08 25.32
N ASN A 774 27.94 -12.47 24.14
CA ASN A 774 27.37 -13.79 23.93
C ASN A 774 28.40 -14.93 24.03
N ILE A 775 29.68 -14.65 23.72
CA ILE A 775 30.76 -15.64 23.84
C ILE A 775 31.34 -15.68 25.26
N ARG A 776 31.54 -14.53 25.91
CA ARG A 776 32.25 -14.43 27.20
C ARG A 776 31.34 -14.33 28.42
N GLY A 777 30.06 -14.07 28.23
CA GLY A 777 29.09 -13.73 29.30
C GLY A 777 29.29 -12.33 29.88
N SER A 778 30.21 -11.53 29.34
CA SER A 778 30.50 -10.16 29.81
C SER A 778 31.11 -9.31 28.69
N VAL A 779 30.79 -8.02 28.70
CA VAL A 779 31.38 -6.98 27.86
C VAL A 779 31.42 -5.69 28.67
N LYS A 780 32.38 -4.80 28.36
CA LYS A 780 32.48 -3.51 29.05
C LYS A 780 31.27 -2.65 28.66
N THR A 781 30.48 -2.25 29.65
CA THR A 781 29.28 -1.42 29.47
C THR A 781 29.38 -0.17 30.35
N GLY A 782 29.11 0.99 29.76
CA GLY A 782 29.07 2.28 30.45
C GLY A 782 27.84 2.46 31.34
N LYS A 783 27.77 3.56 32.08
CA LYS A 783 26.61 3.94 32.90
C LYS A 783 25.58 4.75 32.13
N GLN A 784 26.01 5.54 31.15
CA GLN A 784 25.16 6.32 30.25
C GLN A 784 25.44 5.92 28.81
N VAL A 785 24.68 4.96 28.31
CA VAL A 785 24.91 4.36 27.00
C VAL A 785 23.99 4.97 25.96
N ILE A 786 24.56 5.41 24.83
CA ILE A 786 23.81 5.80 23.64
C ILE A 786 23.94 4.71 22.59
N VAL A 787 22.82 4.28 22.00
CA VAL A 787 22.80 3.37 20.85
C VAL A 787 22.31 4.12 19.62
N ILE A 788 23.06 4.08 18.52
CA ILE A 788 22.73 4.79 17.29
C ILE A 788 22.25 3.79 16.24
N GLY A 789 20.95 3.83 15.92
CA GLY A 789 20.33 2.92 14.95
C GLY A 789 18.91 2.53 15.36
N GLY A 790 18.12 2.03 14.40
CA GLY A 790 16.72 1.65 14.64
C GLY A 790 16.38 0.18 14.34
N GLY A 791 17.38 -0.65 14.01
CA GLY A 791 17.17 -2.07 13.69
C GLY A 791 17.24 -2.99 14.91
N ASN A 792 16.92 -4.28 14.74
CA ASN A 792 16.91 -5.27 15.83
C ASN A 792 18.23 -5.34 16.61
N ALA A 793 19.39 -5.20 15.95
CA ALA A 793 20.68 -5.16 16.63
C ALA A 793 20.84 -3.95 17.57
N ALA A 794 20.20 -2.81 17.26
CA ALA A 794 20.18 -1.65 18.14
C ALA A 794 19.34 -1.93 19.40
N ILE A 795 18.16 -2.53 19.22
CA ILE A 795 17.28 -2.93 20.33
C ILE A 795 17.97 -3.95 21.24
N ASP A 796 18.56 -4.99 20.64
CA ASP A 796 19.28 -6.03 21.39
C ASP A 796 20.49 -5.44 22.15
N ALA A 797 21.24 -4.51 21.54
CA ALA A 797 22.34 -3.84 22.21
C ALA A 797 21.87 -2.94 23.37
N ALA A 798 20.75 -2.22 23.20
CA ALA A 798 20.19 -1.35 24.22
C ALA A 798 19.70 -2.15 25.44
N ARG A 799 18.90 -3.20 25.21
CA ARG A 799 18.36 -4.08 26.27
C ARG A 799 19.45 -4.91 26.94
N THR A 800 20.49 -5.29 26.22
CA THR A 800 21.68 -5.94 26.80
C THR A 800 22.45 -4.99 27.70
N SER A 801 22.63 -3.72 27.30
CA SER A 801 23.32 -2.72 28.12
C SER A 801 22.61 -2.46 29.46
N LEU A 802 21.28 -2.37 29.47
CA LEU A 802 20.50 -2.27 30.71
C LEU A 802 20.76 -3.44 31.65
N ARG A 803 20.74 -4.67 31.13
CA ARG A 803 20.98 -5.90 31.91
C ARG A 803 22.40 -6.01 32.44
N LEU A 804 23.37 -5.40 31.77
CA LEU A 804 24.76 -5.33 32.20
C LEU A 804 25.02 -4.20 33.22
N GLY A 805 23.98 -3.44 33.60
CA GLY A 805 24.05 -2.46 34.68
C GLY A 805 24.30 -1.03 34.24
N ALA A 806 23.94 -0.68 33.00
CA ALA A 806 23.81 0.72 32.58
C ALA A 806 22.67 1.40 33.37
N ASP A 807 22.90 2.61 33.86
CA ASP A 807 21.91 3.36 34.64
C ASP A 807 20.89 4.05 33.71
N LYS A 808 21.35 4.46 32.51
CA LYS A 808 20.52 5.07 31.47
C LYS A 808 20.95 4.58 30.09
N VAL A 809 19.98 4.21 29.26
CA VAL A 809 20.19 3.82 27.85
C VAL A 809 19.26 4.59 26.95
N THR A 810 19.82 5.28 25.96
CA THR A 810 19.06 6.08 24.98
C THR A 810 19.36 5.60 23.56
N ILE A 811 18.33 5.29 22.79
CA ILE A 811 18.44 5.01 21.35
C ILE A 811 18.25 6.32 20.60
N ILE A 812 19.20 6.67 19.75
CA ILE A 812 19.08 7.81 18.83
C ILE A 812 18.72 7.28 17.45
N TYR A 813 17.59 7.75 16.91
CA TYR A 813 17.12 7.40 15.58
C TYR A 813 16.73 8.64 14.79
N ARG A 814 17.21 8.71 13.55
CA ARG A 814 17.03 9.88 12.68
C ARG A 814 15.62 10.05 12.10
N ARG A 815 14.73 9.08 12.27
CA ARG A 815 13.32 9.12 11.82
C ARG A 815 12.37 8.91 13.01
N SER A 816 11.06 8.87 12.76
CA SER A 816 10.04 8.53 13.76
C SER A 816 10.15 7.07 14.21
N GLN A 817 9.47 6.73 15.30
CA GLN A 817 9.40 5.37 15.83
C GLN A 817 8.78 4.40 14.81
N ASP A 818 7.72 4.80 14.12
CA ASP A 818 7.04 3.98 13.11
C ASP A 818 7.94 3.59 11.92
N GLU A 819 9.01 4.36 11.69
CA GLU A 819 9.99 4.10 10.63
C GLU A 819 11.16 3.22 11.11
N MET A 820 11.14 2.72 12.35
CA MET A 820 12.19 1.85 12.88
C MET A 820 12.14 0.47 12.21
N PRO A 821 13.26 -0.05 11.67
CA PRO A 821 13.29 -1.40 11.09
C PRO A 821 13.20 -2.55 12.11
N ALA A 822 13.31 -2.26 13.40
CA ALA A 822 13.16 -3.27 14.44
C ALA A 822 11.71 -3.73 14.56
N TYR A 823 11.51 -4.97 15.05
CA TYR A 823 10.17 -5.50 15.26
C TYR A 823 9.44 -4.69 16.33
N LEU A 824 8.18 -4.33 16.07
CA LEU A 824 7.37 -3.48 16.94
C LEU A 824 7.34 -3.99 18.39
N GLU A 825 7.07 -5.29 18.57
CA GLU A 825 7.06 -5.97 19.88
C GLU A 825 8.38 -5.77 20.65
N GLU A 826 9.52 -5.80 19.95
CA GLU A 826 10.83 -5.64 20.59
C GLU A 826 11.12 -4.18 20.95
N VAL A 827 10.62 -3.24 20.15
CA VAL A 827 10.71 -1.80 20.44
C VAL A 827 9.85 -1.48 21.67
N GLU A 828 8.61 -1.98 21.71
CA GLU A 828 7.70 -1.83 22.86
C GLU A 828 8.31 -2.42 24.14
N GLU A 829 8.85 -3.64 24.06
CA GLU A 829 9.47 -4.28 25.22
C GLU A 829 10.76 -3.59 25.68
N ALA A 830 11.50 -2.94 24.78
CA ALA A 830 12.65 -2.11 25.14
C ALA A 830 12.21 -0.86 25.91
N VAL A 831 11.17 -0.16 25.43
CA VAL A 831 10.60 1.02 26.10
C VAL A 831 10.03 0.64 27.47
N ASN A 832 9.29 -0.48 27.56
CA ASN A 832 8.75 -1.03 28.81
C ASN A 832 9.86 -1.34 29.83
N GLU A 833 11.05 -1.73 29.36
CA GLU A 833 12.23 -1.98 30.20
C GLU A 833 12.98 -0.71 30.62
N GLY A 834 12.62 0.47 30.08
CA GLY A 834 13.21 1.76 30.41
C GLY A 834 14.25 2.27 29.42
N VAL A 835 14.32 1.72 28.19
CA VAL A 835 15.10 2.33 27.11
C VAL A 835 14.40 3.59 26.63
N GLU A 836 15.12 4.72 26.59
CA GLU A 836 14.59 5.96 26.05
C GLU A 836 14.77 6.02 24.53
N LEU A 837 13.73 6.35 23.79
CA LEU A 837 13.81 6.59 22.34
C LEU A 837 13.90 8.09 22.06
N LEU A 838 15.01 8.50 21.43
CA LEU A 838 15.21 9.85 20.92
C LEU A 838 15.12 9.82 19.39
N CYS A 839 13.89 9.85 18.90
CA CYS A 839 13.55 9.87 17.48
C CYS A 839 13.79 11.25 16.86
N LEU A 840 13.69 11.33 15.52
CA LEU A 840 13.90 12.57 14.74
C LEU A 840 15.19 13.30 15.13
N THR A 841 16.25 12.53 15.45
CA THR A 841 17.49 13.07 15.96
C THR A 841 18.67 12.48 15.21
N GLN A 842 19.53 13.34 14.66
CA GLN A 842 20.69 12.93 13.87
C GLN A 842 21.99 13.28 14.61
N PRO A 843 22.88 12.30 14.83
CA PRO A 843 24.24 12.54 15.28
C PRO A 843 25.05 13.42 14.33
N VAL A 844 25.79 14.40 14.87
CA VAL A 844 26.67 15.33 14.14
C VAL A 844 28.13 15.14 14.51
N GLU A 845 28.44 15.00 15.80
CA GLU A 845 29.81 14.85 16.31
C GLU A 845 29.81 14.08 17.63
N ILE A 846 30.83 13.25 17.86
CA ILE A 846 31.08 12.59 19.15
C ILE A 846 32.05 13.42 19.98
N LEU A 847 31.62 13.80 21.18
CA LEU A 847 32.37 14.67 22.08
C LEU A 847 33.33 13.86 22.94
N LYS A 848 34.58 14.33 23.03
CA LYS A 848 35.65 13.68 23.79
C LYS A 848 35.99 14.47 25.05
N ASP A 849 36.31 13.76 26.12
CA ASP A 849 36.90 14.36 27.31
C ASP A 849 38.42 14.58 27.16
N THR A 850 39.06 15.10 28.20
CA THR A 850 40.50 15.34 28.24
C THR A 850 41.36 14.06 28.14
N THR A 851 40.76 12.88 28.29
CA THR A 851 41.42 11.57 28.17
C THR A 851 41.19 10.89 26.82
N ASN A 852 40.54 11.58 25.87
CA ASN A 852 40.11 11.04 24.58
C ASN A 852 39.01 9.95 24.68
N SER A 853 38.32 9.90 25.83
CA SER A 853 37.14 9.04 26.05
C SER A 853 35.85 9.77 25.68
N VAL A 854 34.80 9.02 25.34
CA VAL A 854 33.47 9.57 25.05
C VAL A 854 32.92 10.30 26.28
N SER A 855 32.43 11.52 26.07
CA SER A 855 31.73 12.34 27.08
C SER A 855 30.28 12.67 26.70
N GLY A 856 29.93 12.49 25.43
CA GLY A 856 28.59 12.73 24.90
C GLY A 856 28.57 12.76 23.39
N ILE A 857 27.41 13.11 22.83
CA ILE A 857 27.19 13.26 21.40
C ILE A 857 26.42 14.55 21.12
N SER A 858 26.86 15.27 20.10
CA SER A 858 26.18 16.45 19.56
C SER A 858 25.21 15.99 18.49
N CYS A 859 23.95 16.40 18.60
CA CYS A 859 22.87 16.00 17.70
C CYS A 859 22.12 17.21 17.16
N SER A 860 21.49 17.05 15.99
CA SER A 860 20.55 18.01 15.41
C SER A 860 19.15 17.42 15.32
N THR A 861 18.15 18.31 15.41
CA THR A 861 16.74 17.95 15.26
C THR A 861 16.39 17.77 13.79
N MET A 862 15.69 16.68 13.49
CA MET A 862 15.24 16.31 12.16
C MET A 862 13.73 16.47 12.02
N GLN A 863 13.26 16.63 10.80
CA GLN A 863 11.87 16.46 10.39
C GLN A 863 11.82 15.47 9.23
N LEU A 864 10.67 14.85 9.02
CA LEU A 864 10.47 13.98 7.87
C LEU A 864 10.23 14.83 6.61
N GLY A 865 11.06 14.63 5.59
CA GLY A 865 10.90 15.19 4.24
C GLY A 865 10.33 14.17 3.27
N GLU A 866 10.69 14.30 2.00
CA GLU A 866 10.23 13.45 0.90
C GLU A 866 10.59 11.97 1.07
N PHE A 867 9.82 11.08 0.45
CA PHE A 867 10.10 9.64 0.47
C PHE A 867 11.37 9.28 -0.31
N ASP A 868 12.15 8.31 0.16
CA ASP A 868 13.24 7.70 -0.59
C ASP A 868 12.75 6.51 -1.44
N SER A 869 13.64 5.93 -2.25
CA SER A 869 13.31 4.80 -3.11
C SER A 869 12.92 3.52 -2.36
N SER A 870 13.14 3.46 -1.05
CA SER A 870 12.64 2.36 -0.21
C SER A 870 11.20 2.56 0.24
N GLY A 871 10.59 3.73 0.00
CA GLY A 871 9.26 4.07 0.45
C GLY A 871 9.21 4.66 1.86
N ARG A 872 10.36 5.12 2.39
CA ARG A 872 10.49 5.74 3.73
C ARG A 872 10.77 7.22 3.65
N ARG A 873 10.30 8.03 4.59
CA ARG A 873 10.57 9.47 4.58
C ARG A 873 12.04 9.78 4.83
N ARG A 874 12.63 10.67 4.04
CA ARG A 874 14.02 11.14 4.22
C ARG A 874 14.06 12.11 5.39
N PRO A 875 14.92 11.88 6.38
CA PRO A 875 15.08 12.85 7.46
C PRO A 875 15.82 14.09 6.93
N LYS A 876 15.31 15.28 7.23
CA LYS A 876 15.89 16.58 6.89
C LYS A 876 16.14 17.38 8.16
N ALA A 877 17.30 18.01 8.30
CA ALA A 877 17.61 18.85 9.46
C ALA A 877 16.68 20.07 9.49
N VAL A 878 16.08 20.36 10.65
CA VAL A 878 15.19 21.52 10.86
C VAL A 878 16.02 22.80 11.00
N THR A 879 17.07 22.73 11.80
CA THR A 879 18.00 23.84 12.06
C THR A 879 19.44 23.33 12.05
N SER A 880 20.40 24.26 11.96
CA SER A 880 21.82 23.98 12.19
C SER A 880 22.20 23.99 13.67
N GLU A 881 21.24 24.28 14.57
CA GLU A 881 21.49 24.25 16.00
C GLU A 881 21.64 22.80 16.47
N THR A 882 22.65 22.58 17.30
CA THR A 882 22.91 21.28 17.88
C THR A 882 22.66 21.31 19.38
N PHE A 883 22.26 20.17 19.92
CA PHE A 883 22.14 19.94 21.36
C PHE A 883 22.97 18.72 21.76
N THR A 884 23.39 18.67 23.02
CA THR A 884 24.26 17.60 23.53
C THR A 884 23.48 16.59 24.35
N VAL A 885 23.74 15.31 24.10
CA VAL A 885 23.29 14.19 24.94
C VAL A 885 24.53 13.57 25.58
N ASN A 886 24.59 13.55 26.92
CA ASN A 886 25.73 12.99 27.64
C ASN A 886 25.77 11.47 27.53
N ALA A 887 26.98 10.92 27.41
CA ALA A 887 27.22 9.48 27.35
C ALA A 887 28.65 9.16 27.76
N ASP A 888 28.86 8.00 28.36
CA ASP A 888 30.19 7.43 28.60
C ASP A 888 30.49 6.23 27.66
N GLN A 889 29.49 5.81 26.87
CA GLN A 889 29.64 4.81 25.82
C GLN A 889 28.67 5.06 24.67
N ILE A 890 29.14 4.87 23.43
CA ILE A 890 28.31 4.93 22.21
C ILE A 890 28.40 3.60 21.46
N ILE A 891 27.26 3.01 21.13
CA ILE A 891 27.15 1.76 20.36
C ILE A 891 26.55 2.07 18.99
N LEU A 892 27.31 1.83 17.93
CA LEU A 892 26.91 2.05 16.55
C LEU A 892 26.22 0.81 15.97
N ALA A 893 24.97 0.96 15.53
CA ALA A 893 24.12 -0.11 14.98
C ALA A 893 23.52 0.29 13.61
N ILE A 894 24.40 0.63 12.67
CA ILE A 894 24.02 1.23 11.37
C ILE A 894 24.05 0.29 10.16
N GLY A 895 24.17 -1.01 10.41
CA GLY A 895 24.14 -2.06 9.38
C GLY A 895 25.50 -2.71 9.14
N THR A 896 25.48 -3.78 8.34
CA THR A 896 26.66 -4.55 7.99
C THR A 896 26.75 -4.81 6.49
N THR A 897 27.96 -5.14 6.02
CA THR A 897 28.27 -5.42 4.62
C THR A 897 29.16 -6.67 4.48
N LEU A 898 29.34 -7.12 3.25
CA LEU A 898 30.30 -8.15 2.86
C LEU A 898 31.61 -7.48 2.40
N ASP A 899 32.77 -7.98 2.87
CA ASP A 899 34.08 -7.62 2.34
C ASP A 899 34.54 -8.68 1.34
N ALA A 900 34.07 -8.56 0.09
CA ALA A 900 34.36 -9.54 -0.96
C ALA A 900 35.87 -9.67 -1.26
N VAL A 901 36.63 -8.58 -1.17
CA VAL A 901 38.08 -8.59 -1.45
C VAL A 901 38.82 -9.44 -0.41
N LYS A 902 38.48 -9.28 0.87
CA LYS A 902 39.06 -10.06 1.97
C LYS A 902 38.69 -11.54 1.90
N ILE A 903 37.48 -11.86 1.45
CA ILE A 903 36.93 -13.23 1.46
C ILE A 903 37.39 -14.02 0.22
N PHE A 904 37.32 -13.42 -0.96
CA PHE A 904 37.59 -14.10 -2.24
C PHE A 904 38.99 -13.83 -2.79
N GLY A 905 39.69 -12.79 -2.32
CA GLY A 905 41.06 -12.50 -2.75
C GLY A 905 41.18 -12.27 -4.26
N LYS A 906 41.72 -13.26 -4.98
CA LYS A 906 41.87 -13.23 -6.44
C LYS A 906 40.75 -13.95 -7.20
N THR A 907 39.86 -14.66 -6.51
CA THR A 907 38.74 -15.36 -7.13
C THR A 907 37.70 -14.33 -7.57
N GLU A 908 37.45 -14.23 -8.88
CA GLU A 908 36.44 -13.33 -9.42
C GLU A 908 35.05 -13.96 -9.25
N ILE A 909 34.19 -13.32 -8.46
CA ILE A 909 32.79 -13.67 -8.26
C ILE A 909 31.93 -12.44 -8.54
N GLU A 910 30.82 -12.62 -9.26
CA GLU A 910 29.92 -11.51 -9.56
C GLU A 910 29.19 -11.04 -8.29
N LEU A 911 29.13 -9.72 -8.11
CA LEU A 911 28.39 -9.09 -7.04
C LEU A 911 27.15 -8.38 -7.60
N ASN A 912 26.08 -8.37 -6.81
CA ASN A 912 24.87 -7.63 -7.13
C ASN A 912 25.04 -6.12 -6.86
N SER A 913 24.02 -5.33 -7.20
CA SER A 913 24.01 -3.87 -7.04
C SER A 913 24.20 -3.36 -5.61
N LYS A 914 24.05 -4.24 -4.61
CA LYS A 914 24.25 -3.95 -3.18
C LYS A 914 25.60 -4.47 -2.66
N SER A 915 26.49 -4.91 -3.54
CA SER A 915 27.82 -5.46 -3.20
C SER A 915 27.77 -6.77 -2.40
N PHE A 916 26.68 -7.54 -2.50
CA PHE A 916 26.59 -8.92 -2.02
C PHE A 916 26.77 -9.90 -3.18
N ILE A 917 26.94 -11.20 -2.91
CA ILE A 917 27.16 -12.21 -3.95
C ILE A 917 25.93 -12.30 -4.86
N ASN A 918 26.15 -12.25 -6.18
CA ASN A 918 25.10 -12.50 -7.16
C ASN A 918 24.90 -14.02 -7.30
N ALA A 919 23.67 -14.49 -7.07
CA ALA A 919 23.31 -15.89 -7.18
C ALA A 919 21.96 -16.04 -7.88
N ASP A 920 21.80 -17.14 -8.59
CA ASP A 920 20.56 -17.50 -9.26
C ASP A 920 19.41 -17.69 -8.24
N PRO A 921 18.27 -17.01 -8.40
CA PRO A 921 17.18 -17.05 -7.41
C PRO A 921 16.53 -18.43 -7.19
N LEU A 922 16.67 -19.37 -8.13
CA LEU A 922 16.07 -20.71 -8.06
C LEU A 922 17.03 -21.75 -7.48
N THR A 923 18.31 -21.63 -7.78
CA THR A 923 19.32 -22.66 -7.48
C THR A 923 20.34 -22.19 -6.44
N GLY A 924 20.52 -20.88 -6.26
CA GLY A 924 21.60 -20.29 -5.47
C GLY A 924 22.97 -20.38 -6.14
N GLN A 925 23.05 -20.79 -7.42
CA GLN A 925 24.31 -20.91 -8.16
C GLN A 925 24.88 -19.53 -8.49
N THR A 926 26.19 -19.36 -8.35
CA THR A 926 26.90 -18.10 -8.63
C THR A 926 27.46 -18.08 -10.05
N SER A 927 28.22 -17.03 -10.40
CA SER A 927 28.96 -16.97 -11.67
C SER A 927 30.00 -18.10 -11.85
N ILE A 928 30.32 -18.84 -10.78
CA ILE A 928 31.18 -20.02 -10.81
C ILE A 928 30.31 -21.26 -10.64
N GLU A 929 30.32 -22.15 -11.64
CA GLU A 929 29.42 -23.32 -11.73
C GLU A 929 29.38 -24.19 -10.46
N SER A 930 30.52 -24.43 -9.82
CA SER A 930 30.65 -25.26 -8.60
C SER A 930 30.41 -24.49 -7.30
N VAL A 931 30.08 -23.20 -7.35
CA VAL A 931 29.93 -22.33 -6.18
C VAL A 931 28.51 -21.81 -6.08
N PHE A 932 27.93 -21.95 -4.89
CA PHE A 932 26.58 -21.52 -4.53
C PHE A 932 26.68 -20.51 -3.39
N ALA A 933 25.70 -19.61 -3.26
CA ALA A 933 25.63 -18.63 -2.18
C ALA A 933 24.22 -18.51 -1.61
N GLY A 934 24.13 -18.08 -0.35
CA GLY A 934 22.86 -18.00 0.37
C GLY A 934 22.95 -17.25 1.69
N GLY A 935 21.79 -16.85 2.21
CA GLY A 935 21.66 -16.05 3.43
C GLY A 935 22.23 -14.64 3.27
N ASP A 936 22.71 -14.04 4.36
CA ASP A 936 23.13 -12.63 4.37
C ASP A 936 24.29 -12.32 3.41
N ALA A 937 25.05 -13.32 2.95
CA ALA A 937 26.10 -13.14 1.97
C ALA A 937 25.57 -12.83 0.55
N GLU A 938 24.32 -13.18 0.26
CA GLU A 938 23.62 -12.96 -1.01
C GLU A 938 22.63 -11.80 -0.91
N VAL A 939 21.75 -11.83 0.10
CA VAL A 939 20.62 -10.89 0.21
C VAL A 939 20.87 -9.71 1.15
N GLY A 940 22.01 -9.72 1.86
CA GLY A 940 22.28 -8.82 2.98
C GLY A 940 21.56 -9.22 4.27
N PRO A 941 21.78 -8.48 5.38
CA PRO A 941 21.23 -8.82 6.69
C PRO A 941 19.72 -9.06 6.67
N SER A 942 19.29 -10.28 7.01
CA SER A 942 17.89 -10.69 6.97
C SER A 942 17.48 -11.54 8.18
N SER A 943 16.29 -12.11 8.15
CA SER A 943 15.76 -12.97 9.21
C SER A 943 16.35 -14.39 9.17
N VAL A 944 16.29 -15.08 10.31
CA VAL A 944 16.71 -16.49 10.40
C VAL A 944 15.94 -17.38 9.42
N VAL A 945 14.64 -17.16 9.25
CA VAL A 945 13.80 -17.97 8.33
C VAL A 945 14.13 -17.70 6.85
N GLN A 946 14.54 -16.48 6.49
CA GLN A 946 15.04 -16.19 5.14
C GLN A 946 16.36 -16.92 4.88
N ALA A 947 17.25 -16.96 5.87
CA ALA A 947 18.51 -17.69 5.76
C ALA A 947 18.27 -19.20 5.61
N ILE A 948 17.29 -19.78 6.31
CA ILE A 948 16.87 -21.17 6.12
C ILE A 948 16.42 -21.44 4.68
N ALA A 949 15.61 -20.55 4.11
CA ALA A 949 15.15 -20.66 2.72
C ALA A 949 16.31 -20.65 1.72
N GLY A 950 17.27 -19.72 1.89
CA GLY A 950 18.47 -19.67 1.06
C GLY A 950 19.34 -20.93 1.18
N GLY A 951 19.44 -21.50 2.37
CA GLY A 951 20.15 -22.77 2.60
C GLY A 951 19.46 -23.97 1.95
N GLU A 952 18.13 -24.07 2.05
CA GLU A 952 17.33 -25.12 1.39
C GLU A 952 17.46 -25.04 -0.13
N ARG A 953 17.30 -23.84 -0.69
CA ARG A 953 17.45 -23.58 -2.12
C ARG A 953 18.80 -24.04 -2.64
N ALA A 954 19.87 -23.63 -1.98
CA ALA A 954 21.23 -24.01 -2.38
C ALA A 954 21.46 -25.52 -2.28
N ALA A 955 20.91 -26.19 -1.26
CA ALA A 955 21.01 -27.65 -1.16
C ALA A 955 20.33 -28.36 -2.34
N VAL A 956 19.16 -27.90 -2.76
CA VAL A 956 18.45 -28.43 -3.95
C VAL A 956 19.24 -28.13 -5.22
N GLY A 957 19.77 -26.92 -5.37
CA GLY A 957 20.63 -26.55 -6.51
C GLY A 957 21.89 -27.42 -6.62
N ILE A 958 22.54 -27.69 -5.48
CA ILE A 958 23.73 -28.55 -5.41
C ILE A 958 23.38 -30.00 -5.77
N ASP A 959 22.29 -30.56 -5.24
CA ASP A 959 21.85 -31.92 -5.59
C ASP A 959 21.51 -32.04 -7.08
N ALA A 960 20.79 -31.07 -7.64
CA ALA A 960 20.47 -31.03 -9.05
C ALA A 960 21.72 -30.97 -9.94
N MET A 961 22.72 -30.17 -9.57
CA MET A 961 24.00 -30.10 -10.27
C MET A 961 24.77 -31.42 -10.22
N LEU A 962 24.82 -32.07 -9.05
CA LEU A 962 25.62 -33.29 -8.84
C LEU A 962 24.95 -34.56 -9.37
N SER A 963 23.61 -34.63 -9.34
CA SER A 963 22.84 -35.82 -9.66
C SER A 963 22.10 -35.74 -11.00
N GLY A 964 21.84 -34.53 -11.51
CA GLY A 964 21.03 -34.28 -12.70
C GLY A 964 19.51 -34.41 -12.49
N ALA A 965 19.05 -34.53 -11.25
CA ALA A 965 17.63 -34.64 -10.89
C ALA A 965 17.30 -33.87 -9.60
N ASP A 966 16.02 -33.57 -9.38
CA ASP A 966 15.53 -32.97 -8.14
C ASP A 966 15.02 -34.08 -7.20
N HIS A 967 15.72 -34.30 -6.09
CA HIS A 967 15.34 -35.28 -5.07
C HIS A 967 14.70 -34.65 -3.82
N SER A 968 14.19 -33.42 -3.90
CA SER A 968 13.63 -32.67 -2.76
C SER A 968 12.26 -33.18 -2.28
N PHE A 969 12.19 -34.45 -1.88
CA PHE A 969 10.97 -35.17 -1.43
C PHE A 969 10.21 -34.48 -0.28
N TRP A 970 10.83 -33.54 0.42
CA TRP A 970 10.18 -32.75 1.48
C TRP A 970 9.32 -31.59 0.95
N ARG A 971 9.39 -31.30 -0.36
CA ARG A 971 8.49 -30.37 -1.06
C ARG A 971 7.14 -31.03 -1.40
N GLU A 972 7.03 -32.34 -1.25
CA GLU A 972 5.79 -33.07 -1.45
C GLU A 972 4.78 -32.76 -0.34
N GLU A 973 3.59 -32.31 -0.73
CA GLU A 973 2.49 -32.04 0.17
C GLU A 973 1.90 -33.34 0.73
N LYS A 974 1.69 -33.37 2.05
CA LYS A 974 1.13 -34.52 2.77
C LYS A 974 -0.28 -34.20 3.25
N GLU A 975 -1.22 -35.08 2.96
CA GLU A 975 -2.52 -35.04 3.61
C GLU A 975 -2.39 -35.50 5.07
N LEU A 976 -3.05 -34.77 5.95
CA LEU A 976 -3.08 -35.06 7.38
C LEU A 976 -4.46 -35.55 7.77
N ASP A 977 -4.50 -36.50 8.68
CA ASP A 977 -5.72 -37.15 9.19
C ASP A 977 -6.37 -36.37 10.35
N THR A 978 -6.05 -35.08 10.49
CA THR A 978 -6.61 -34.24 11.56
C THR A 978 -8.06 -33.87 11.28
N GLU A 979 -8.91 -33.93 12.31
CA GLU A 979 -10.33 -33.62 12.23
C GLU A 979 -10.56 -32.12 11.93
N PHE A 980 -11.43 -31.84 10.96
CA PHE A 980 -11.88 -30.49 10.65
C PHE A 980 -13.28 -30.53 10.05
N ASP A 981 -14.20 -29.74 10.63
CA ASP A 981 -15.54 -29.55 10.10
C ASP A 981 -15.59 -28.20 9.35
N PRO A 982 -15.68 -28.21 8.00
CA PRO A 982 -15.74 -26.97 7.21
C PRO A 982 -17.05 -26.21 7.37
N GLU A 983 -18.11 -26.84 7.90
CA GLU A 983 -19.42 -26.23 8.11
C GLU A 983 -19.57 -25.64 9.52
N ALA A 984 -18.60 -25.86 10.40
CA ALA A 984 -18.61 -25.31 11.76
C ALA A 984 -18.31 -23.81 11.76
N ASP A 985 -19.02 -23.07 12.61
CA ASP A 985 -18.74 -21.64 12.83
C ASP A 985 -17.30 -21.43 13.34
N PRO A 986 -16.62 -20.34 12.92
CA PRO A 986 -15.31 -20.00 13.45
C PRO A 986 -15.32 -19.89 14.97
N SER A 987 -14.31 -20.47 15.62
CA SER A 987 -14.16 -20.44 17.09
C SER A 987 -14.33 -19.02 17.67
N GLU A 988 -15.21 -18.86 18.66
CA GLU A 988 -15.48 -17.57 19.34
C GLU A 988 -14.35 -17.10 20.27
N HIS A 989 -13.32 -17.93 20.49
CA HIS A 989 -12.22 -17.58 21.36
C HIS A 989 -11.36 -16.46 20.77
N LYS A 990 -11.13 -15.41 21.56
CA LYS A 990 -10.20 -14.32 21.25
C LYS A 990 -8.74 -14.79 21.21
N ARG A 991 -7.89 -14.02 20.55
CA ARG A 991 -6.45 -14.23 20.57
C ARG A 991 -5.92 -14.07 22.00
N GLU A 992 -5.17 -15.05 22.47
CA GLU A 992 -4.50 -14.94 23.78
C GLU A 992 -3.18 -14.19 23.61
N ALA A 993 -2.81 -13.34 24.57
CA ALA A 993 -1.50 -12.70 24.61
C ALA A 993 -0.40 -13.70 25.01
N VAL A 994 0.80 -13.51 24.47
CA VAL A 994 2.00 -14.22 24.93
C VAL A 994 2.37 -13.71 26.33
N LYS A 995 2.71 -14.63 27.23
CA LYS A 995 3.10 -14.27 28.60
C LYS A 995 4.59 -13.95 28.63
N ALA A 996 4.97 -12.89 29.34
CA ALA A 996 6.36 -12.57 29.60
C ALA A 996 6.67 -12.54 31.10
N ILE A 997 7.94 -12.74 31.45
CA ILE A 997 8.42 -12.51 32.83
C ILE A 997 8.13 -11.04 33.19
N PRO A 998 7.59 -10.74 34.39
CA PRO A 998 7.36 -9.37 34.81
C PRO A 998 8.62 -8.52 34.74
N ILE A 999 8.47 -7.26 34.32
CA ILE A 999 9.57 -6.30 34.08
C ILE A 999 10.56 -6.25 35.26
N GLU A 1000 10.04 -6.15 36.49
CA GLU A 1000 10.85 -6.08 37.72
C GLU A 1000 11.71 -7.33 37.98
N LYS A 1001 11.37 -8.46 37.37
CA LYS A 1001 12.12 -9.72 37.50
C LYS A 1001 13.10 -9.96 36.38
N ARG A 1002 12.96 -9.30 35.21
CA ARG A 1002 13.78 -9.56 34.01
C ARG A 1002 14.80 -8.47 33.67
N LYS A 1003 14.72 -7.30 34.31
CA LYS A 1003 15.61 -6.14 34.05
C LYS A 1003 17.09 -6.39 34.36
N HIS A 1004 17.41 -7.33 35.25
CA HIS A 1004 18.77 -7.54 35.77
C HIS A 1004 19.32 -8.95 35.56
N ASN A 1005 18.72 -9.72 34.67
CA ASN A 1005 19.20 -11.03 34.28
C ASN A 1005 18.97 -11.27 32.78
N PHE A 1006 19.44 -12.43 32.33
CA PHE A 1006 19.30 -12.89 30.96
C PHE A 1006 18.39 -14.11 30.87
N ASP A 1007 17.44 -14.22 31.81
CA ASP A 1007 16.42 -15.26 31.76
C ASP A 1007 15.55 -15.05 30.52
N GLU A 1008 15.06 -16.16 29.96
CA GLU A 1008 14.21 -16.12 28.78
C GLU A 1008 12.92 -15.36 29.06
N VAL A 1009 12.66 -14.27 28.32
CA VAL A 1009 11.60 -13.31 28.65
C VAL A 1009 10.22 -13.87 28.34
N GLU A 1010 10.04 -14.46 27.16
CA GLU A 1010 8.76 -15.03 26.72
C GLU A 1010 8.56 -16.44 27.30
N ILE A 1011 7.35 -16.69 27.81
CA ILE A 1011 6.96 -17.94 28.44
C ILE A 1011 5.93 -18.65 27.55
N ALA A 1012 6.16 -19.94 27.31
CA ALA A 1012 5.25 -20.78 26.56
C ALA A 1012 3.87 -20.88 27.24
N TRP A 1013 2.81 -21.01 26.43
CA TRP A 1013 1.48 -21.29 26.94
C TRP A 1013 1.37 -22.68 27.57
N CYS A 1014 0.39 -22.83 28.46
CA CYS A 1014 -0.05 -24.16 28.89
C CYS A 1014 -0.82 -24.88 27.77
N GLU A 1015 -0.90 -26.20 27.87
CA GLU A 1015 -1.48 -27.10 26.87
C GLU A 1015 -2.89 -26.69 26.41
N SER A 1016 -3.78 -26.42 27.37
CA SER A 1016 -5.17 -26.05 27.10
C SER A 1016 -5.31 -24.76 26.29
N VAL A 1017 -4.41 -23.80 26.49
CA VAL A 1017 -4.40 -22.54 25.74
C VAL A 1017 -3.86 -22.79 24.34
N ALA A 1018 -2.78 -23.55 24.19
CA ALA A 1018 -2.21 -23.88 22.89
C ALA A 1018 -3.21 -24.63 21.99
N GLN A 1019 -3.87 -25.68 22.51
CA GLN A 1019 -4.89 -26.42 21.78
C GLN A 1019 -6.08 -25.52 21.38
N ARG A 1020 -6.56 -24.69 22.30
CA ARG A 1020 -7.66 -23.74 22.05
C ARG A 1020 -7.30 -22.73 20.96
N GLN A 1021 -6.09 -22.17 21.01
CA GLN A 1021 -5.62 -21.20 20.02
C GLN A 1021 -5.37 -21.85 18.66
N SER A 1022 -4.91 -23.11 18.61
CA SER A 1022 -4.83 -23.89 17.36
C SER A 1022 -6.19 -24.05 16.67
N LYS A 1023 -7.26 -24.29 17.44
CA LYS A 1023 -8.64 -24.42 16.92
C LYS A 1023 -9.23 -23.12 16.36
N ARG A 1024 -8.53 -21.99 16.46
CA ARG A 1024 -8.92 -20.75 15.75
C ARG A 1024 -8.56 -20.79 14.25
N CYS A 1025 -7.67 -21.71 13.84
CA CYS A 1025 -7.26 -21.86 12.45
C CYS A 1025 -8.44 -22.22 11.55
N LEU A 1026 -8.59 -21.49 10.44
CA LEU A 1026 -9.65 -21.69 9.44
C LEU A 1026 -9.32 -22.80 8.43
N ARG A 1027 -8.21 -23.54 8.60
CA ARG A 1027 -7.74 -24.61 7.70
C ARG A 1027 -7.85 -24.23 6.22
N CYS A 1028 -7.22 -23.11 5.84
CA CYS A 1028 -7.26 -22.60 4.46
C CYS A 1028 -6.67 -23.57 3.42
N ASP A 1029 -5.96 -24.60 3.88
CA ASP A 1029 -5.42 -25.74 3.13
C ASP A 1029 -6.46 -26.83 2.83
N TYR A 1030 -7.57 -26.87 3.55
CA TYR A 1030 -8.53 -27.97 3.49
C TYR A 1030 -9.14 -28.10 2.09
N GLY A 1031 -9.14 -29.33 1.57
CA GLY A 1031 -9.66 -29.65 0.24
C GLY A 1031 -8.86 -29.09 -0.93
N LYS A 1032 -7.67 -28.50 -0.69
CA LYS A 1032 -6.82 -27.93 -1.74
C LYS A 1032 -5.62 -28.80 -2.06
N THR A 1033 -5.37 -28.95 -3.36
CA THR A 1033 -4.13 -29.47 -3.92
C THR A 1033 -3.55 -28.45 -4.87
N THR A 1034 -2.26 -28.16 -4.77
CA THR A 1034 -1.56 -27.28 -5.74
C THR A 1034 -1.37 -28.01 -7.07
N ALA A 1035 -1.51 -27.29 -8.18
CA ALA A 1035 -1.43 -27.83 -9.56
C ALA A 1035 -0.12 -28.57 -9.91
N VAL A 1036 0.91 -28.47 -9.05
CA VAL A 1036 2.19 -29.17 -9.20
C VAL A 1036 2.03 -30.71 -9.25
N LYS A 1037 0.92 -31.27 -8.74
CA LYS A 1037 0.65 -32.72 -8.77
C LYS A 1037 0.34 -33.32 -10.16
N ASP A 1038 -0.07 -32.53 -11.16
CA ASP A 1038 -0.57 -33.10 -12.41
C ASP A 1038 0.51 -33.62 -13.39
N LYS A 1039 1.80 -33.56 -13.01
CA LYS A 1039 2.89 -34.05 -13.87
C LYS A 1039 3.18 -35.56 -13.80
N GLU A 1040 2.54 -36.34 -12.92
CA GLU A 1040 2.89 -37.77 -12.77
C GLU A 1040 1.85 -38.80 -13.21
N VAL A 1041 0.72 -38.42 -13.81
CA VAL A 1041 -0.34 -39.42 -14.18
C VAL A 1041 -0.47 -39.70 -15.69
N SER A 1042 0.30 -39.07 -16.58
CA SER A 1042 0.16 -39.28 -18.04
C SER A 1042 1.16 -40.26 -18.70
N HIS A 1043 1.90 -41.05 -17.93
CA HIS A 1043 2.74 -42.14 -18.45
C HIS A 1043 2.45 -43.47 -17.73
N ALA A 1044 1.27 -44.03 -18.01
CA ALA A 1044 0.97 -45.45 -17.84
C ALA A 1044 0.25 -45.96 -19.09
#